data_AF-A0A6J2YW68-F1
#
_entry.id   AF-A0A6J2YW68-F1
#
_cell.length_a   1.000
_cell.length_b   1.000
_cell.length_c   1.000
_cell.angle_alpha   90.00
_cell.angle_beta   90.00
_cell.angle_gamma   90.00
#
_symmetry.space_group_name_H-M   'P 1'
#
loop_
_entity.id
_entity.type
_entity.pdbx_description
1 polymer ?
#
loop_
_entity_poly.entity_id
_entity_poly.type
_entity_poly.pdbx_seq_one_letter_code
_entity_poly.pdbx_strand_id
1 'polypeptide(L)'
;MRQAAASPQEKEMNKTLLKDETVECTYPDTILDEVNKNIVYRPVEENSIGENLLAKRIYVINDLIEVVKSKEIPQYTSIDKPCYQVRIEESDRKGFVKLTQIQNNAAIFANREYDENYEPLPGPSSKSDSEYSYITELRTPKQIEVDTTVERRDTLPETCFTHRKVKCLPSEELDEDDEEERLKFLENLNEDDFIKDVIYVNSKGFMKYFQNTLFTTSLGKSLGFTEESIASAKAIPGKIFCDDVDIETTTTKTFEVIPAVGITWPLDQTYEFITREDRPTIVDRRTGIKYRWPTDGPGGMIDEIIELSAVLVPKGYAKKKGINVDNNLEWEMNFPKAERYLEARMSHAQMKSFLLLLTLHKSFIAPVTQQYGLLPEHIRTHMYWECEKDYRNWPEHRLGTKMLMVLNNLKKRLYVGVLPDYFVKDKNLFENIPQKYLQYAQKVLLEVLENPVPYFISSLRNLRYTSGKFYPSIDLKDLFESLTTKNSAGLVNPKLLTNQRIPYLKKRVYKDPEQQIQHLREVKIKEKILAKRLKEKEDQLLAQKKEELEKKAKSDIDLEVKIEKTLDLWKTKSILAFFIKIFLDIAKKSYVLATKEQALFYLKQAYYLTRILEEESPAFTDEAKEWYQLINVEESKIKRKSLRSASISDSKPPTPVKNPVVQFQFDISPHAKTGSIKLNNLQASYLNGSVNGQAPPALRNLKPVQRNTSFKENGTLQHSNSLRENGVIQPPRKKTVAFVT
;
A
#
# COMPACT_ATOMS: atom_id res chain seq x y z
N MET A 1 -51.70 29.66 -3.92
CA MET A 1 -52.15 28.26 -4.04
C MET A 1 -51.75 27.52 -2.77
N ARG A 2 -52.68 26.81 -2.12
CA ARG A 2 -52.40 26.03 -0.90
C ARG A 2 -51.58 24.79 -1.29
N GLN A 3 -50.40 24.61 -0.68
CA GLN A 3 -49.64 23.35 -0.79
C GLN A 3 -50.50 22.22 -0.21
N ALA A 4 -50.79 21.22 -1.04
CA ALA A 4 -51.47 20.00 -0.61
C ALA A 4 -50.52 19.22 0.31
N ALA A 5 -51.01 18.80 1.48
CA ALA A 5 -50.25 17.98 2.40
C ALA A 5 -50.09 16.56 1.83
N ALA A 6 -48.85 16.07 1.76
CA ALA A 6 -48.51 14.75 1.25
C ALA A 6 -49.32 13.64 1.92
N SER A 7 -49.83 12.70 1.11
CA SER A 7 -50.71 11.63 1.59
C SER A 7 -49.97 10.65 2.51
N PRO A 8 -50.67 9.89 3.36
CA PRO A 8 -50.03 8.88 4.22
C PRO A 8 -49.25 7.82 3.44
N GLN A 9 -49.76 7.40 2.27
CA GLN A 9 -49.07 6.49 1.36
C GLN A 9 -47.83 7.12 0.73
N GLU A 10 -47.87 8.41 0.42
CA GLU A 10 -46.73 9.17 -0.10
C GLU A 10 -45.64 9.37 0.98
N LYS A 11 -46.04 9.56 2.25
CA LYS A 11 -45.12 9.55 3.40
C LYS A 11 -44.49 8.19 3.63
N GLU A 12 -45.23 7.10 3.41
CA GLU A 12 -44.75 5.73 3.58
C GLU A 12 -43.86 5.27 2.40
N MET A 13 -44.19 5.71 1.17
CA MET A 13 -43.32 5.58 0.00
C MET A 13 -42.05 6.43 0.15
N ASN A 14 -42.13 7.67 0.65
CA ASN A 14 -40.94 8.48 0.94
C ASN A 14 -40.05 7.83 2.02
N LYS A 15 -40.64 7.11 2.98
CA LYS A 15 -39.93 6.33 3.99
C LYS A 15 -39.20 5.10 3.41
N THR A 16 -39.68 4.56 2.29
CA THR A 16 -39.05 3.46 1.55
C THR A 16 -38.17 3.93 0.38
N LEU A 17 -38.36 5.17 -0.09
CA LEU A 17 -37.54 5.88 -1.11
C LEU A 17 -36.29 6.53 -0.52
N LEU A 18 -36.25 6.77 0.79
CA LEU A 18 -35.01 6.88 1.59
C LEU A 18 -34.32 5.50 1.59
N LYS A 19 -33.95 5.04 0.39
CA LYS A 19 -33.22 3.82 0.11
C LYS A 19 -31.95 3.83 0.96
N ASP A 20 -31.58 2.67 1.46
CA ASP A 20 -30.27 2.38 2.05
C ASP A 20 -29.17 3.20 1.35
N GLU A 21 -28.73 4.30 1.98
CA GLU A 21 -27.72 5.18 1.41
C GLU A 21 -26.43 4.38 1.28
N THR A 22 -26.08 4.03 0.05
CA THR A 22 -24.94 3.19 -0.27
C THR A 22 -23.87 4.02 -0.96
N VAL A 23 -22.67 4.04 -0.40
CA VAL A 23 -21.51 4.68 -1.02
C VAL A 23 -20.75 3.65 -1.82
N GLU A 24 -20.51 3.92 -3.11
CA GLU A 24 -19.67 3.08 -3.95
C GLU A 24 -18.20 3.19 -3.50
N CYS A 25 -17.54 2.05 -3.33
CA CYS A 25 -16.14 1.96 -2.97
C CYS A 25 -15.39 1.06 -3.95
N THR A 26 -14.25 1.53 -4.44
CA THR A 26 -13.34 0.74 -5.28
C THR A 26 -12.11 0.31 -4.48
N TYR A 27 -11.86 -1.00 -4.48
CA TYR A 27 -10.69 -1.63 -3.84
C TYR A 27 -9.74 -2.16 -4.92
N PRO A 28 -8.66 -1.44 -5.24
CA PRO A 28 -7.73 -1.86 -6.30
C PRO A 28 -6.79 -2.99 -5.86
N ASP A 29 -6.43 -3.04 -4.57
CA ASP A 29 -5.31 -3.84 -4.06
C ASP A 29 -5.68 -5.29 -3.70
N THR A 30 -6.55 -5.95 -4.49
CA THR A 30 -7.11 -7.27 -4.13
C THR A 30 -6.08 -8.38 -3.99
N ILE A 31 -4.98 -8.32 -4.75
CA ILE A 31 -3.89 -9.30 -4.63
C ILE A 31 -3.13 -9.08 -3.31
N LEU A 32 -2.88 -7.83 -2.94
CA LEU A 32 -2.22 -7.48 -1.68
C LEU A 32 -3.09 -7.81 -0.47
N ASP A 33 -4.42 -7.75 -0.60
CA ASP A 33 -5.33 -8.25 0.43
C ASP A 33 -5.12 -9.74 0.69
N GLU A 34 -4.93 -10.55 -0.35
CA GLU A 34 -4.64 -11.99 -0.22
C GLU A 34 -3.24 -12.24 0.39
N VAL A 35 -2.26 -11.40 0.04
CA VAL A 35 -0.93 -11.44 0.66
C VAL A 35 -1.05 -11.12 2.16
N ASN A 36 -1.74 -10.05 2.53
CA ASN A 36 -1.88 -9.59 3.92
C ASN A 36 -2.69 -10.56 4.81
N LYS A 37 -3.52 -11.45 4.23
CA LYS A 37 -4.17 -12.55 4.98
C LYS A 37 -3.17 -13.58 5.50
N ASN A 38 -2.09 -13.81 4.77
CA ASN A 38 -1.14 -14.90 5.02
C ASN A 38 0.22 -14.39 5.53
N ILE A 39 0.55 -13.12 5.29
CA ILE A 39 1.86 -12.52 5.56
C ILE A 39 1.67 -11.18 6.29
N VAL A 40 2.47 -10.98 7.35
CA VAL A 40 2.64 -9.72 8.08
C VAL A 40 4.08 -9.27 7.94
N TYR A 41 4.29 -7.98 7.77
CA TYR A 41 5.60 -7.35 7.84
C TYR A 41 5.92 -6.97 9.29
N ARG A 42 7.03 -7.44 9.83
CA ARG A 42 7.52 -7.09 11.17
C ARG A 42 9.03 -6.86 11.11
N PRO A 43 9.51 -5.63 11.34
CA PRO A 43 10.93 -5.34 11.49
C PRO A 43 11.59 -6.24 12.55
N VAL A 44 12.90 -6.48 12.45
CA VAL A 44 13.62 -7.34 13.42
C VAL A 44 13.79 -6.68 14.81
N GLU A 45 13.31 -5.46 15.02
CA GLU A 45 13.38 -4.78 16.32
C GLU A 45 12.53 -5.51 17.38
N GLU A 46 13.14 -5.81 18.54
CA GLU A 46 12.48 -6.39 19.70
C GLU A 46 11.29 -5.49 20.11
N ASN A 47 10.07 -6.03 20.02
CA ASN A 47 8.77 -5.38 20.26
C ASN A 47 8.15 -4.59 19.09
N SER A 48 8.62 -4.75 17.85
CA SER A 48 7.91 -4.15 16.71
C SER A 48 6.54 -4.82 16.48
N ILE A 49 5.50 -3.97 16.39
CA ILE A 49 4.14 -4.38 16.05
C ILE A 49 4.14 -4.83 14.59
N GLY A 50 3.46 -5.93 14.30
CA GLY A 50 3.32 -6.40 12.91
C GLY A 50 2.41 -5.46 12.12
N GLU A 51 2.70 -5.23 10.85
CA GLU A 51 1.89 -4.40 9.97
C GLU A 51 1.71 -5.04 8.58
N ASN A 52 0.72 -4.57 7.81
CA ASN A 52 0.55 -5.02 6.42
C ASN A 52 1.79 -4.69 5.57
N LEU A 53 2.09 -5.47 4.52
CA LEU A 53 3.21 -5.14 3.62
C LEU A 53 2.98 -3.80 2.92
N LEU A 54 1.73 -3.50 2.57
CA LEU A 54 1.30 -2.22 2.02
C LEU A 54 -0.02 -1.78 2.63
N ALA A 55 -0.21 -0.46 2.70
CA ALA A 55 -1.48 0.11 3.10
C ALA A 55 -2.56 -0.21 2.06
N LYS A 56 -3.77 -0.49 2.54
CA LYS A 56 -4.91 -0.82 1.71
C LYS A 56 -5.56 0.45 1.19
N ARG A 57 -5.64 0.62 -0.14
CA ARG A 57 -6.31 1.77 -0.75
C ARG A 57 -7.81 1.53 -0.85
N ILE A 58 -8.60 2.52 -0.44
CA ILE A 58 -10.05 2.53 -0.56
C ILE A 58 -10.44 3.82 -1.28
N TYR A 59 -10.91 3.70 -2.53
CA TYR A 59 -11.45 4.84 -3.27
C TYR A 59 -12.93 4.98 -2.96
N VAL A 60 -13.33 6.10 -2.36
CA VAL A 60 -14.71 6.39 -1.97
C VAL A 60 -15.31 7.29 -3.03
N ILE A 61 -16.24 6.76 -3.83
CA ILE A 61 -16.86 7.48 -4.94
C ILE A 61 -17.98 8.35 -4.39
N ASN A 62 -17.84 9.66 -4.57
CA ASN A 62 -18.89 10.62 -4.24
C ASN A 62 -20.01 10.52 -5.27
N ASP A 63 -21.23 10.41 -4.79
CA ASP A 63 -22.44 10.20 -5.58
C ASP A 63 -23.29 11.45 -5.74
N LEU A 64 -22.85 12.58 -5.15
CA LEU A 64 -23.44 13.90 -5.33
C LEU A 64 -22.88 14.61 -6.56
N ILE A 65 -21.76 14.18 -7.13
CA ILE A 65 -21.17 14.80 -8.33
C ILE A 65 -21.34 13.86 -9.51
N GLU A 66 -22.09 14.29 -10.52
CA GLU A 66 -22.27 13.55 -11.78
C GLU A 66 -21.50 14.25 -12.90
N VAL A 67 -20.58 13.53 -13.54
CA VAL A 67 -19.79 14.06 -14.65
C VAL A 67 -20.44 13.72 -15.99
N VAL A 68 -20.88 14.75 -16.73
CA VAL A 68 -21.64 14.61 -17.98
C VAL A 68 -20.73 14.87 -19.19
N LYS A 69 -20.85 14.03 -20.24
CA LYS A 69 -20.08 14.16 -21.50
C LYS A 69 -20.76 15.00 -22.58
N SER A 70 -22.09 14.95 -22.70
CA SER A 70 -22.82 15.58 -23.80
C SER A 70 -23.19 17.03 -23.48
N LYS A 71 -23.34 17.86 -24.52
CA LYS A 71 -24.01 19.17 -24.42
C LYS A 71 -25.51 18.99 -24.12
N GLU A 72 -26.10 17.87 -24.51
CA GLU A 72 -27.50 17.51 -24.24
C GLU A 72 -27.64 16.91 -22.84
N ILE A 73 -28.31 17.65 -21.94
CA ILE A 73 -28.58 17.22 -20.58
C ILE A 73 -29.89 16.41 -20.59
N PRO A 74 -29.90 15.15 -20.11
CA PRO A 74 -31.15 14.42 -19.95
C PRO A 74 -32.05 15.15 -18.95
N GLN A 75 -33.19 15.70 -19.40
CA GLN A 75 -34.13 16.48 -18.57
C GLN A 75 -34.73 15.70 -17.39
N TYR A 76 -34.54 14.38 -17.34
CA TYR A 76 -35.17 13.47 -16.37
C TYR A 76 -34.27 12.99 -15.23
N THR A 77 -32.94 13.22 -15.25
CA THR A 77 -32.05 12.69 -14.20
C THR A 77 -32.11 13.47 -12.88
N SER A 78 -32.59 14.72 -12.90
CA SER A 78 -32.58 15.62 -11.74
C SER A 78 -33.71 15.39 -10.72
N ILE A 79 -34.72 14.57 -11.06
CA ILE A 79 -35.94 14.40 -10.24
C ILE A 79 -35.77 13.30 -9.17
N ASP A 80 -35.01 12.24 -9.47
CA ASP A 80 -34.91 11.06 -8.59
C ASP A 80 -33.66 11.06 -7.69
N LYS A 81 -32.61 11.83 -8.00
CA LYS A 81 -31.40 11.99 -7.17
C LYS A 81 -30.78 13.39 -7.36
N PRO A 82 -30.85 14.30 -6.37
CA PRO A 82 -30.23 15.61 -6.49
C PRO A 82 -28.70 15.45 -6.54
N CYS A 83 -28.10 15.67 -7.71
CA CYS A 83 -26.67 15.65 -7.92
C CYS A 83 -26.22 16.92 -8.66
N TYR A 84 -25.00 17.35 -8.37
CA TYR A 84 -24.29 18.43 -9.06
C TYR A 84 -23.77 17.88 -10.38
N GLN A 85 -24.42 18.28 -11.46
CA GLN A 85 -23.96 17.97 -12.81
C GLN A 85 -22.79 18.87 -13.19
N VAL A 86 -21.68 18.25 -13.55
CA VAL A 86 -20.44 18.95 -13.90
C VAL A 86 -19.88 18.44 -15.23
N ARG A 87 -19.09 19.29 -15.88
CA ARG A 87 -18.33 18.99 -17.08
C ARG A 87 -16.84 19.01 -16.75
N ILE A 88 -16.08 18.17 -17.45
CA ILE A 88 -14.62 18.20 -17.41
C ILE A 88 -14.13 19.34 -18.30
N GLU A 89 -13.32 20.22 -17.72
CA GLU A 89 -12.51 21.20 -18.43
C GLU A 89 -11.04 20.76 -18.33
N GLU A 90 -10.30 20.83 -19.44
CA GLU A 90 -8.88 20.48 -19.42
C GLU A 90 -8.08 21.47 -18.54
N SER A 91 -7.09 20.94 -17.83
CA SER A 91 -6.03 21.77 -17.24
C SER A 91 -4.87 21.89 -18.23
N ASP A 92 -4.04 22.92 -18.07
CA ASP A 92 -2.74 23.08 -18.73
C ASP A 92 -1.81 21.86 -18.55
N ARG A 93 -2.11 20.98 -17.59
CA ARG A 93 -1.29 19.82 -17.23
C ARG A 93 -2.02 18.52 -17.50
N LYS A 94 -1.42 17.66 -18.34
CA LYS A 94 -1.91 16.30 -18.60
C LYS A 94 -2.01 15.50 -17.29
N GLY A 95 -3.11 14.76 -17.15
CA GLY A 95 -3.45 14.00 -15.95
C GLY A 95 -4.10 14.82 -14.82
N PHE A 96 -4.36 16.11 -15.06
CA PHE A 96 -5.17 16.96 -14.20
C PHE A 96 -6.31 17.59 -15.00
N VAL A 97 -7.45 17.81 -14.36
CA VAL A 97 -8.64 18.42 -14.96
C VAL A 97 -9.33 19.36 -13.96
N LYS A 98 -10.18 20.25 -14.46
CA LYS A 98 -11.08 21.07 -13.64
C LYS A 98 -12.52 20.60 -13.85
N LEU A 99 -13.37 20.81 -12.85
CA LEU A 99 -14.78 20.43 -12.90
C LEU A 99 -15.65 21.69 -12.89
N THR A 100 -16.36 21.96 -13.98
CA THR A 100 -17.27 23.11 -14.12
C THR A 100 -18.72 22.68 -13.95
N GLN A 101 -19.46 23.33 -13.08
CA GLN A 101 -20.88 23.05 -12.88
C GLN A 101 -21.72 23.49 -14.10
N ILE A 102 -22.65 22.64 -14.51
CA ILE A 102 -23.62 22.93 -15.56
C ILE A 102 -24.81 23.65 -14.91
N GLN A 103 -25.16 24.85 -15.39
CA GLN A 103 -26.23 25.66 -14.81
C GLN A 103 -27.61 25.01 -15.09
N ASN A 104 -28.16 24.29 -14.12
CA ASN A 104 -29.58 23.93 -14.06
C ASN A 104 -30.29 24.41 -12.78
N ASN A 105 -29.58 25.03 -11.84
CA ASN A 105 -30.14 25.62 -10.61
C ASN A 105 -29.63 27.05 -10.43
N ALA A 106 -30.08 27.97 -11.29
CA ALA A 106 -29.72 29.40 -11.25
C ALA A 106 -30.48 30.21 -10.18
N ALA A 107 -31.35 29.58 -9.38
CA ALA A 107 -31.93 30.23 -8.22
C ALA A 107 -31.09 29.87 -7.01
N ILE A 108 -30.12 30.72 -6.66
CA ILE A 108 -29.78 31.23 -5.33
C ILE A 108 -28.39 31.91 -5.51
N PHE A 109 -28.23 33.14 -4.99
CA PHE A 109 -27.00 33.93 -4.92
C PHE A 109 -26.70 34.88 -6.11
N ALA A 110 -27.66 35.74 -6.46
CA ALA A 110 -27.33 37.05 -7.00
C ALA A 110 -26.87 37.97 -5.85
N ASN A 111 -25.77 38.71 -6.05
CA ASN A 111 -25.12 39.69 -5.16
C ASN A 111 -24.02 39.17 -4.22
N ARG A 112 -22.77 39.07 -4.71
CA ARG A 112 -21.56 39.23 -3.88
C ARG A 112 -20.43 39.91 -4.66
N GLU A 113 -19.70 40.79 -3.99
CA GLU A 113 -18.54 41.54 -4.50
C GLU A 113 -17.34 40.62 -4.78
N TYR A 114 -16.57 40.98 -5.81
CA TYR A 114 -15.50 40.19 -6.40
C TYR A 114 -14.12 40.57 -5.82
N ASP A 115 -13.23 39.59 -5.65
CA ASP A 115 -11.84 39.82 -5.25
C ASP A 115 -10.95 39.90 -6.51
N GLU A 116 -10.67 41.12 -6.96
CA GLU A 116 -9.74 41.42 -8.05
C GLU A 116 -8.29 41.38 -7.54
N ASN A 117 -7.68 40.20 -7.48
CA ASN A 117 -6.24 40.10 -7.22
C ASN A 117 -5.44 40.03 -8.52
N TYR A 118 -4.85 41.16 -8.92
CA TYR A 118 -3.82 41.24 -9.97
C TYR A 118 -2.43 40.84 -9.44
N GLU A 119 -1.71 40.03 -10.22
CA GLU A 119 -0.40 39.46 -9.88
C GLU A 119 0.79 40.40 -10.12
N PRO A 120 1.83 40.35 -9.28
CA PRO A 120 3.20 40.69 -9.67
C PRO A 120 3.95 39.50 -10.28
N LEU A 121 4.72 39.75 -11.34
CA LEU A 121 5.56 38.75 -12.01
C LEU A 121 6.61 38.12 -11.07
N PRO A 122 6.84 36.79 -11.16
CA PRO A 122 7.89 36.13 -10.37
C PRO A 122 9.29 36.52 -10.88
N GLY A 123 10.08 37.14 -10.00
CA GLY A 123 11.49 37.42 -10.24
C GLY A 123 12.35 36.15 -10.28
N PRO A 124 13.55 36.21 -10.89
CA PRO A 124 14.42 35.05 -11.02
C PRO A 124 15.07 34.76 -9.66
N SER A 125 14.82 33.58 -9.09
CA SER A 125 15.49 33.17 -7.85
C SER A 125 16.14 31.80 -7.97
N SER A 126 17.31 31.74 -7.36
CA SER A 126 18.41 30.80 -7.49
C SER A 126 18.08 29.36 -7.11
N LYS A 127 18.74 28.42 -7.80
CA LYS A 127 18.82 26.99 -7.47
C LYS A 127 19.30 26.79 -6.03
N SER A 128 18.37 26.59 -5.09
CA SER A 128 18.68 26.11 -3.74
C SER A 128 17.52 25.25 -3.21
N ASP A 129 17.81 24.37 -2.25
CA ASP A 129 16.88 23.41 -1.63
C ASP A 129 15.62 24.02 -0.98
N SER A 130 15.48 25.36 -0.98
CA SER A 130 14.27 26.09 -0.57
C SER A 130 13.08 25.87 -1.52
N GLU A 131 13.28 25.34 -2.73
CA GLU A 131 12.23 25.18 -3.75
C GLU A 131 11.18 24.10 -3.40
N TYR A 132 11.51 23.14 -2.52
CA TYR A 132 10.60 22.03 -2.17
C TYR A 132 9.83 22.23 -0.86
N SER A 133 9.94 23.39 -0.19
CA SER A 133 9.30 23.60 1.11
C SER A 133 7.77 23.41 1.04
N TYR A 134 7.14 24.02 0.04
CA TYR A 134 5.70 23.90 -0.20
C TYR A 134 5.26 22.47 -0.53
N ILE A 135 5.98 21.79 -1.44
CA ILE A 135 5.68 20.39 -1.81
C ILE A 135 5.86 19.46 -0.60
N THR A 136 6.89 19.69 0.21
CA THR A 136 7.13 18.93 1.44
C THR A 136 5.96 19.13 2.39
N GLU A 137 5.51 20.37 2.60
CA GLU A 137 4.35 20.64 3.46
C GLU A 137 3.06 19.96 2.98
N LEU A 138 2.80 19.94 1.68
CA LEU A 138 1.64 19.23 1.10
C LEU A 138 1.72 17.71 1.30
N ARG A 139 2.94 17.14 1.35
CA ARG A 139 3.16 15.70 1.55
C ARG A 139 3.28 15.31 3.03
N THR A 140 3.39 16.27 3.93
CA THR A 140 3.44 16.02 5.38
C THR A 140 2.04 15.66 5.88
N PRO A 141 1.80 14.44 6.41
CA PRO A 141 0.51 14.09 6.97
C PRO A 141 0.16 14.95 8.18
N LYS A 142 -0.98 15.65 8.11
CA LYS A 142 -1.50 16.52 9.18
C LYS A 142 -2.66 15.83 9.90
N GLN A 143 -2.79 16.04 11.21
CA GLN A 143 -3.94 15.49 11.95
C GLN A 143 -5.25 16.10 11.44
N ILE A 144 -6.31 15.30 11.40
CA ILE A 144 -7.63 15.77 10.96
C ILE A 144 -8.24 16.67 12.03
N GLU A 145 -8.78 17.80 11.61
CA GLU A 145 -9.57 18.69 12.46
C GLU A 145 -11.03 18.23 12.42
N VAL A 146 -11.61 17.93 13.57
CA VAL A 146 -13.02 17.55 13.64
C VAL A 146 -13.87 18.80 13.55
N ASP A 147 -14.63 18.94 12.47
CA ASP A 147 -15.63 20.00 12.37
C ASP A 147 -16.92 19.56 13.09
N THR A 148 -17.49 20.46 13.89
CA THR A 148 -18.74 20.23 14.62
C THR A 148 -19.97 20.61 13.79
N THR A 149 -19.76 21.11 12.57
CA THR A 149 -20.84 21.39 11.60
C THR A 149 -21.67 20.14 11.33
N VAL A 150 -22.99 20.32 11.21
CA VAL A 150 -23.92 19.24 10.86
C VAL A 150 -23.56 18.66 9.50
N GLU A 151 -23.30 17.35 9.48
CA GLU A 151 -23.13 16.58 8.25
C GLU A 151 -24.42 16.70 7.41
N ARG A 152 -24.31 17.32 6.24
CA ARG A 152 -25.35 17.32 5.20
C ARG A 152 -24.93 16.35 4.12
N ARG A 153 -25.76 15.34 3.85
CA ARG A 153 -25.49 14.29 2.86
C ARG A 153 -26.20 14.53 1.52
N ASP A 154 -27.18 15.41 1.51
CA ASP A 154 -27.97 15.80 0.34
C ASP A 154 -27.30 16.93 -0.47
N THR A 155 -26.36 17.66 0.15
CA THR A 155 -25.78 18.87 -0.43
C THR A 155 -24.30 19.02 -0.05
N LEU A 156 -23.50 19.55 -0.98
CA LEU A 156 -22.12 19.93 -0.71
C LEU A 156 -22.09 21.36 -0.12
N PRO A 157 -21.21 21.66 0.86
CA PRO A 157 -21.06 23.01 1.38
C PRO A 157 -20.60 24.02 0.31
N GLU A 158 -20.91 25.31 0.50
CA GLU A 158 -20.43 26.40 -0.38
C GLU A 158 -18.91 26.41 -0.56
N THR A 159 -18.15 25.95 0.45
CA THR A 159 -16.69 25.85 0.40
C THR A 159 -16.19 24.87 -0.66
N CYS A 160 -17.03 23.95 -1.13
CA CYS A 160 -16.73 23.01 -2.23
C CYS A 160 -16.86 23.66 -3.61
N PHE A 161 -17.27 24.92 -3.70
CA PHE A 161 -17.48 25.61 -4.98
C PHE A 161 -16.63 26.90 -5.06
N THR A 162 -16.27 27.30 -6.27
CA THR A 162 -15.54 28.55 -6.52
C THR A 162 -16.06 29.22 -7.77
N HIS A 163 -16.47 30.47 -7.62
CA HIS A 163 -16.98 31.28 -8.72
C HIS A 163 -15.82 32.02 -9.39
N ARG A 164 -15.76 31.98 -10.72
CA ARG A 164 -14.78 32.75 -11.51
C ARG A 164 -15.44 33.34 -12.75
N LYS A 165 -15.06 34.57 -13.06
CA LYS A 165 -15.31 35.21 -14.35
C LYS A 165 -14.25 34.74 -15.35
N VAL A 166 -14.67 34.06 -16.41
CA VAL A 166 -13.77 33.53 -17.45
C VAL A 166 -14.07 34.23 -18.76
N LYS A 167 -13.02 34.60 -19.50
CA LYS A 167 -13.20 35.14 -20.85
C LYS A 167 -13.53 34.01 -21.82
N CYS A 168 -14.67 34.08 -22.49
CA CYS A 168 -15.09 33.13 -23.52
C CYS A 168 -14.93 33.74 -24.91
N LEU A 169 -14.47 32.94 -25.87
CA LEU A 169 -14.53 33.27 -27.29
C LEU A 169 -15.92 32.85 -27.80
N PRO A 170 -16.76 33.78 -28.30
CA PRO A 170 -18.15 33.49 -28.70
C PRO A 170 -18.28 32.53 -29.89
N SER A 171 -17.16 32.22 -30.57
CA SER A 171 -17.13 31.41 -31.78
C SER A 171 -17.22 29.89 -31.58
N GLU A 172 -17.13 29.37 -30.36
CA GLU A 172 -17.20 27.91 -30.09
C GLU A 172 -18.63 27.38 -29.88
N GLU A 173 -19.61 28.28 -29.73
CA GLU A 173 -21.02 27.93 -29.50
C GLU A 173 -21.90 28.01 -30.78
N LEU A 174 -21.34 28.44 -31.93
CA LEU A 174 -22.08 28.55 -33.19
C LEU A 174 -21.75 27.40 -34.16
N ASP A 175 -22.64 26.41 -34.21
CA ASP A 175 -22.68 25.37 -35.26
C ASP A 175 -23.48 25.90 -36.49
N GLU A 176 -23.11 27.06 -37.05
CA GLU A 176 -23.87 27.69 -38.13
C GLU A 176 -23.09 27.66 -39.44
N ASP A 177 -23.65 26.98 -40.45
CA ASP A 177 -23.13 26.84 -41.82
C ASP A 177 -23.15 28.18 -42.62
N ASP A 178 -23.62 29.28 -42.02
CA ASP A 178 -23.83 30.58 -42.67
C ASP A 178 -22.88 31.67 -42.13
N GLU A 179 -21.81 31.94 -42.89
CA GLU A 179 -20.78 32.95 -42.58
C GLU A 179 -21.36 34.36 -42.35
N GLU A 180 -22.48 34.69 -43.00
CA GLU A 180 -23.11 36.00 -42.90
C GLU A 180 -23.84 36.23 -41.55
N GLU A 181 -24.37 35.16 -40.96
CA GLU A 181 -25.05 35.19 -39.66
C GLU A 181 -24.02 35.26 -38.52
N ARG A 182 -22.92 34.50 -38.66
CA ARG A 182 -21.76 34.55 -37.77
C ARG A 182 -21.12 35.94 -37.70
N LEU A 183 -20.99 36.64 -38.83
CA LEU A 183 -20.45 38.01 -38.88
C LEU A 183 -21.39 39.03 -38.20
N LYS A 184 -22.71 38.92 -38.41
CA LYS A 184 -23.71 39.77 -37.74
C LYS A 184 -23.79 39.51 -36.23
N PHE A 185 -23.59 38.26 -35.80
CA PHE A 185 -23.48 37.93 -34.39
C PHE A 185 -22.23 38.54 -33.77
N LEU A 186 -21.08 38.41 -34.44
CA LEU A 186 -19.81 38.99 -33.98
C LEU A 186 -19.84 40.53 -33.89
N GLU A 187 -20.56 41.20 -34.80
CA GLU A 187 -20.74 42.67 -34.78
C GLU A 187 -21.63 43.16 -33.62
N ASN A 188 -22.45 42.31 -33.00
CA ASN A 188 -23.40 42.67 -31.94
C ASN A 188 -22.92 42.30 -30.52
N LEU A 189 -21.71 41.78 -30.35
CA LEU A 189 -21.17 41.37 -29.06
C LEU A 189 -20.60 42.57 -28.29
N ASN A 190 -21.02 42.71 -27.04
CA ASN A 190 -20.46 43.67 -26.07
C ASN A 190 -19.31 43.05 -25.28
N GLU A 191 -18.49 43.88 -24.61
CA GLU A 191 -17.40 43.40 -23.73
C GLU A 191 -17.87 42.41 -22.65
N ASP A 192 -19.11 42.56 -22.18
CA ASP A 192 -19.75 41.68 -21.19
C ASP A 192 -20.09 40.29 -21.76
N ASP A 193 -20.34 40.16 -23.07
CA ASP A 193 -20.65 38.88 -23.73
C ASP A 193 -19.42 37.97 -23.86
N PHE A 194 -18.23 38.54 -23.68
CA PHE A 194 -16.98 37.78 -23.61
C PHE A 194 -16.69 37.28 -22.20
N ILE A 195 -17.51 37.54 -21.18
CA ILE A 195 -17.24 37.16 -19.79
C ILE A 195 -18.36 36.24 -19.28
N LYS A 196 -18.02 34.96 -19.05
CA LYS A 196 -18.94 33.96 -18.49
C LYS A 196 -18.64 33.75 -17.01
N ASP A 197 -19.69 33.81 -16.17
CA ASP A 197 -19.62 33.38 -14.78
C ASP A 197 -19.66 31.85 -14.71
N VAL A 198 -18.53 31.24 -14.33
CA VAL A 198 -18.37 29.79 -14.23
C VAL A 198 -18.19 29.39 -12.77
N ILE A 199 -18.88 28.32 -12.37
CA ILE A 199 -18.74 27.72 -11.03
C ILE A 199 -17.90 26.46 -11.16
N TYR A 200 -16.80 26.40 -10.42
CA TYR A 200 -15.92 25.24 -10.34
C TYR A 200 -16.14 24.45 -9.06
N VAL A 201 -16.01 23.12 -9.13
CA VAL A 201 -15.89 22.29 -7.93
C VAL A 201 -14.47 22.40 -7.38
N ASN A 202 -14.34 23.02 -6.22
CA ASN A 202 -13.08 23.26 -5.53
C ASN A 202 -12.57 21.96 -4.88
N SER A 203 -11.47 21.41 -5.40
CA SER A 203 -10.87 20.18 -4.89
C SER A 203 -10.38 20.32 -3.45
N LYS A 204 -9.79 21.47 -3.09
CA LYS A 204 -9.30 21.74 -1.72
C LYS A 204 -10.45 21.85 -0.73
N GLY A 205 -11.53 22.54 -1.10
CA GLY A 205 -12.75 22.67 -0.32
C GLY A 205 -13.45 21.33 -0.11
N PHE A 206 -13.58 20.57 -1.19
CA PHE A 206 -14.13 19.21 -1.16
C PHE A 206 -13.32 18.28 -0.24
N MET A 207 -11.98 18.28 -0.36
CA MET A 207 -11.11 17.47 0.50
C MET A 207 -11.27 17.83 1.98
N LYS A 208 -11.38 19.13 2.30
CA LYS A 208 -11.60 19.60 3.68
C LYS A 208 -12.94 19.10 4.23
N TYR A 209 -14.03 19.26 3.49
CA TYR A 209 -15.34 18.75 3.89
C TYR A 209 -15.31 17.22 4.07
N PHE A 210 -14.72 16.49 3.12
CA PHE A 210 -14.61 15.04 3.18
C PHE A 210 -13.85 14.58 4.43
N GLN A 211 -12.69 15.17 4.72
CA GLN A 211 -11.85 14.72 5.82
C GLN A 211 -12.36 15.19 7.20
N ASN A 212 -12.82 16.45 7.33
CA ASN A 212 -13.15 17.07 8.62
C ASN A 212 -14.59 16.76 9.07
N THR A 213 -15.51 16.50 8.13
CA THR A 213 -16.93 16.28 8.40
C THR A 213 -17.36 14.86 8.06
N LEU A 214 -17.26 14.45 6.78
CA LEU A 214 -17.83 13.17 6.33
C LEU A 214 -17.10 11.96 6.94
N PHE A 215 -15.76 11.94 6.87
CA PHE A 215 -14.93 10.85 7.39
C PHE A 215 -15.05 10.71 8.91
N THR A 216 -14.97 11.83 9.65
CA THR A 216 -14.98 11.82 11.12
C THR A 216 -16.34 11.49 11.72
N THR A 217 -17.44 11.91 11.07
CA THR A 217 -18.78 11.80 11.64
C THR A 217 -19.43 10.45 11.35
N SER A 218 -19.37 9.96 10.11
CA SER A 218 -20.13 8.77 9.72
C SER A 218 -19.40 7.77 8.81
N LEU A 219 -18.62 8.26 7.85
CA LEU A 219 -17.98 7.38 6.85
C LEU A 219 -16.89 6.50 7.47
N GLY A 220 -16.06 7.03 8.38
CA GLY A 220 -15.01 6.26 9.05
C GLY A 220 -15.56 5.06 9.82
N LYS A 221 -16.65 5.27 10.58
CA LYS A 221 -17.36 4.20 11.29
C LYS A 221 -17.99 3.18 10.32
N SER A 222 -18.56 3.67 9.21
CA SER A 222 -19.17 2.81 8.19
C SER A 222 -18.15 1.96 7.43
N LEU A 223 -16.91 2.45 7.30
CA LEU A 223 -15.77 1.70 6.76
C LEU A 223 -15.21 0.65 7.74
N GLY A 224 -15.70 0.65 8.99
CA GLY A 224 -15.31 -0.30 10.04
C GLY A 224 -14.15 0.16 10.92
N PHE A 225 -13.78 1.44 10.88
CA PHE A 225 -12.72 1.97 11.75
C PHE A 225 -13.25 2.23 13.16
N THR A 226 -12.39 1.97 14.15
CA THR A 226 -12.64 2.32 15.55
C THR A 226 -12.54 3.83 15.76
N GLU A 227 -13.21 4.36 16.79
CA GLU A 227 -13.19 5.81 17.08
C GLU A 227 -11.77 6.32 17.38
N GLU A 228 -10.94 5.51 18.02
CA GLU A 228 -9.52 5.81 18.28
C GLU A 228 -8.70 5.92 16.98
N SER A 229 -8.98 5.04 16.01
CA SER A 229 -8.32 5.07 14.69
C SER A 229 -8.73 6.31 13.90
N ILE A 230 -10.02 6.69 13.95
CA ILE A 230 -10.53 7.91 13.31
C ILE A 230 -9.90 9.16 13.94
N ALA A 231 -9.79 9.21 15.28
CA ALA A 231 -9.22 10.35 16.00
C ALA A 231 -7.71 10.52 15.77
N SER A 232 -7.00 9.43 15.48
CA SER A 232 -5.56 9.42 15.17
C SER A 232 -5.24 9.55 13.68
N ALA A 233 -6.25 9.57 12.81
CA ALA A 233 -6.11 9.66 11.38
C ALA A 233 -5.41 10.96 10.95
N LYS A 234 -4.65 10.87 9.86
CA LYS A 234 -3.90 11.99 9.27
C LYS A 234 -4.26 12.15 7.82
N ALA A 235 -4.19 13.36 7.29
CA ALA A 235 -4.53 13.65 5.90
C ALA A 235 -3.42 14.42 5.19
N ILE A 236 -3.35 14.19 3.88
CA ILE A 236 -2.67 15.02 2.88
C ILE A 236 -3.69 15.31 1.75
N PRO A 237 -3.45 16.25 0.84
CA PRO A 237 -4.33 16.46 -0.30
C PRO A 237 -4.61 15.15 -1.05
N GLY A 238 -5.90 14.85 -1.24
CA GLY A 238 -6.38 13.65 -1.93
C GLY A 238 -6.34 12.34 -1.14
N LYS A 239 -5.86 12.28 0.10
CA LYS A 239 -5.73 11.01 0.84
C LYS A 239 -5.78 11.16 2.36
N ILE A 240 -6.47 10.24 3.03
CA ILE A 240 -6.49 10.07 4.48
C ILE A 240 -5.78 8.76 4.85
N PHE A 241 -4.86 8.82 5.80
CA PHE A 241 -4.20 7.69 6.43
C PHE A 241 -4.93 7.34 7.73
N CYS A 242 -5.40 6.11 7.84
CA CYS A 242 -6.09 5.59 9.02
C CYS A 242 -5.52 4.21 9.32
N ASP A 243 -4.95 4.06 10.52
CA ASP A 243 -4.36 2.79 10.96
C ASP A 243 -5.28 2.18 12.02
N ASP A 244 -5.69 0.93 11.79
CA ASP A 244 -6.55 0.19 12.72
C ASP A 244 -5.75 -0.97 13.32
N VAL A 245 -5.83 -1.13 14.64
CA VAL A 245 -5.08 -2.16 15.37
C VAL A 245 -5.99 -3.34 15.64
N ASP A 246 -5.67 -4.48 15.05
CA ASP A 246 -6.38 -5.73 15.30
C ASP A 246 -5.99 -6.25 16.69
N ILE A 247 -6.94 -6.19 17.64
CA ILE A 247 -6.74 -6.55 19.05
C ILE A 247 -6.36 -8.02 19.20
N GLU A 248 -6.88 -8.91 18.35
CA GLU A 248 -6.62 -10.35 18.44
C GLU A 248 -5.22 -10.71 17.96
N THR A 249 -4.78 -10.08 16.86
CA THR A 249 -3.50 -10.41 16.22
C THR A 249 -2.37 -9.43 16.57
N THR A 250 -2.66 -8.37 17.33
CA THR A 250 -1.74 -7.26 17.62
C THR A 250 -1.04 -6.77 16.34
N THR A 251 -1.78 -6.72 15.23
CA THR A 251 -1.29 -6.35 13.91
C THR A 251 -1.96 -5.06 13.48
N THR A 252 -1.16 -4.08 13.07
CA THR A 252 -1.63 -2.81 12.55
C THR A 252 -2.00 -2.95 11.07
N LYS A 253 -3.28 -2.75 10.77
CA LYS A 253 -3.79 -2.66 9.40
C LYS A 253 -3.78 -1.20 9.00
N THR A 254 -2.95 -0.87 8.02
CA THR A 254 -2.81 0.49 7.50
C THR A 254 -3.73 0.69 6.30
N PHE A 255 -4.43 1.83 6.24
CA PHE A 255 -5.38 2.16 5.19
C PHE A 255 -5.14 3.56 4.61
N GLU A 256 -5.37 3.68 3.30
CA GLU A 256 -5.39 4.92 2.54
C GLU A 256 -6.79 5.14 1.99
N VAL A 257 -7.57 6.02 2.61
CA VAL A 257 -8.92 6.38 2.17
C VAL A 257 -8.81 7.58 1.23
N ILE A 258 -9.26 7.38 -0.02
CA ILE A 258 -9.07 8.32 -1.13
C ILE A 258 -10.46 8.79 -1.59
N PRO A 259 -10.84 10.05 -1.34
CA PRO A 259 -12.05 10.61 -1.94
C PRO A 259 -11.92 10.68 -3.45
N ALA A 260 -13.00 10.38 -4.16
CA ALA A 260 -13.00 10.33 -5.61
C ALA A 260 -14.34 10.72 -6.22
N VAL A 261 -14.30 11.25 -7.45
CA VAL A 261 -15.46 11.40 -8.34
C VAL A 261 -15.29 10.40 -9.48
N GLY A 262 -16.35 9.63 -9.75
CA GLY A 262 -16.34 8.63 -10.82
C GLY A 262 -16.44 9.28 -12.19
N ILE A 263 -15.58 8.86 -13.12
CA ILE A 263 -15.65 9.29 -14.52
C ILE A 263 -15.51 8.09 -15.45
N THR A 264 -16.05 8.19 -16.65
CA THR A 264 -15.69 7.26 -17.73
C THR A 264 -14.21 7.38 -18.10
N TRP A 265 -13.68 6.41 -18.85
CA TRP A 265 -12.32 6.50 -19.36
C TRP A 265 -12.06 7.80 -20.17
N PRO A 266 -11.00 8.56 -19.85
CA PRO A 266 -10.69 9.84 -20.47
C PRO A 266 -9.81 9.66 -21.72
N LEU A 267 -10.43 9.50 -22.88
CA LEU A 267 -9.73 9.23 -24.15
C LEU A 267 -8.71 10.33 -24.50
N ASP A 268 -9.06 11.61 -24.32
CA ASP A 268 -8.21 12.75 -24.72
C ASP A 268 -6.91 12.86 -23.88
N GLN A 269 -6.92 12.31 -22.67
CA GLN A 269 -5.78 12.29 -21.76
C GLN A 269 -4.94 11.01 -21.89
N THR A 270 -5.51 9.95 -22.47
CA THR A 270 -4.90 8.61 -22.54
C THR A 270 -4.70 8.10 -23.96
N TYR A 271 -4.91 8.96 -24.96
CA TYR A 271 -4.81 8.62 -26.39
C TYR A 271 -3.49 7.91 -26.72
N GLU A 272 -2.37 8.41 -26.19
CA GLU A 272 -1.06 7.80 -26.42
C GLU A 272 -0.96 6.39 -25.80
N PHE A 273 -1.58 6.12 -24.65
CA PHE A 273 -1.59 4.77 -24.08
C PHE A 273 -2.33 3.78 -25.00
N ILE A 274 -3.44 4.21 -25.60
CA ILE A 274 -4.30 3.40 -26.47
C ILE A 274 -3.58 3.10 -27.78
N THR A 275 -2.99 4.13 -28.40
CA THR A 275 -2.41 4.06 -29.75
C THR A 275 -0.90 3.79 -29.76
N ARG A 276 -0.29 3.53 -28.60
CA ARG A 276 1.15 3.38 -28.38
C ARG A 276 1.82 2.46 -29.40
N GLU A 277 2.45 3.05 -30.42
CA GLU A 277 3.09 2.30 -31.51
C GLU A 277 4.42 1.63 -31.10
N ASP A 278 5.11 2.21 -30.12
CA ASP A 278 6.42 1.73 -29.65
C ASP A 278 6.33 0.50 -28.72
N ARG A 279 5.12 -0.04 -28.48
CA ARG A 279 4.90 -1.28 -27.71
C ARG A 279 5.67 -2.46 -28.30
N PRO A 280 6.63 -3.05 -27.57
CA PRO A 280 7.40 -4.18 -28.06
C PRO A 280 6.50 -5.36 -28.41
N THR A 281 6.71 -5.94 -29.60
CA THR A 281 5.98 -7.12 -30.06
C THR A 281 6.94 -8.29 -30.18
N ILE A 282 6.74 -9.30 -29.35
CA ILE A 282 7.59 -10.49 -29.30
C ILE A 282 6.97 -11.55 -30.19
N VAL A 283 7.65 -11.93 -31.28
CA VAL A 283 7.18 -13.00 -32.16
C VAL A 283 7.86 -14.31 -31.80
N ASP A 284 7.07 -15.31 -31.43
CA ASP A 284 7.58 -16.66 -31.26
C ASP A 284 7.95 -17.24 -32.63
N ARG A 285 9.24 -17.39 -32.90
CA ARG A 285 9.76 -17.87 -34.18
C ARG A 285 9.28 -19.27 -34.57
N ARG A 286 8.89 -20.09 -33.60
CA ARG A 286 8.43 -21.47 -33.86
C ARG A 286 6.95 -21.53 -34.21
N THR A 287 6.14 -20.67 -33.59
CA THR A 287 4.67 -20.70 -33.76
C THR A 287 4.13 -19.56 -34.63
N GLY A 288 4.95 -18.54 -34.91
CA GLY A 288 4.54 -17.31 -35.59
C GLY A 288 3.65 -16.39 -34.75
N ILE A 289 3.29 -16.80 -33.52
CA ILE A 289 2.38 -16.05 -32.66
C ILE A 289 3.08 -14.79 -32.14
N LYS A 290 2.41 -13.65 -32.30
CA LYS A 290 2.86 -12.36 -31.78
C LYS A 290 2.31 -12.16 -30.37
N TYR A 291 3.18 -11.72 -29.47
CA TYR A 291 2.84 -11.40 -28.09
C TYR A 291 3.11 -9.93 -27.84
N ARG A 292 2.10 -9.25 -27.30
CA ARG A 292 2.13 -7.87 -26.87
C ARG A 292 1.41 -7.77 -25.54
N TRP A 293 1.89 -6.92 -24.63
CA TRP A 293 1.24 -6.71 -23.34
C TRP A 293 1.17 -5.21 -23.02
N PRO A 294 0.01 -4.70 -22.58
CA PRO A 294 -1.35 -5.20 -22.82
C PRO A 294 -1.58 -5.71 -24.25
N THR A 295 -2.43 -6.72 -24.40
CA THR A 295 -2.83 -7.19 -25.73
C THR A 295 -3.71 -6.15 -26.41
N ASP A 296 -3.46 -5.94 -27.69
CA ASP A 296 -4.19 -5.07 -28.59
C ASP A 296 -5.20 -5.83 -29.45
N GLY A 297 -6.00 -5.09 -30.21
CA GLY A 297 -7.04 -5.62 -31.09
C GLY A 297 -8.38 -5.86 -30.38
N PRO A 298 -9.44 -6.19 -31.15
CA PRO A 298 -10.81 -6.29 -30.65
C PRO A 298 -10.94 -7.30 -29.50
N GLY A 299 -11.42 -6.83 -28.34
CA GLY A 299 -11.56 -7.65 -27.13
C GLY A 299 -10.21 -7.98 -26.47
N GLY A 300 -9.17 -7.23 -26.81
CA GLY A 300 -7.87 -7.29 -26.14
C GLY A 300 -7.92 -6.58 -24.77
N MET A 301 -6.79 -6.64 -24.05
CA MET A 301 -6.67 -5.98 -22.75
C MET A 301 -6.87 -4.47 -22.83
N ILE A 302 -6.46 -3.82 -23.93
CA ILE A 302 -6.62 -2.37 -24.11
C ILE A 302 -8.12 -2.00 -24.16
N ASP A 303 -8.92 -2.73 -24.93
CA ASP A 303 -10.37 -2.52 -25.02
C ASP A 303 -11.04 -2.73 -23.65
N GLU A 304 -10.71 -3.84 -22.98
CA GLU A 304 -11.21 -4.11 -21.62
C GLU A 304 -10.83 -3.00 -20.63
N ILE A 305 -9.63 -2.40 -20.76
CA ILE A 305 -9.19 -1.30 -19.90
C ILE A 305 -9.98 -0.02 -20.18
N ILE A 306 -10.26 0.31 -21.44
CA ILE A 306 -11.00 1.52 -21.82
C ILE A 306 -12.48 1.43 -21.38
N GLU A 307 -13.03 0.23 -21.30
CA GLU A 307 -14.38 0.01 -20.75
C GLU A 307 -14.45 0.26 -19.22
N LEU A 308 -13.32 0.22 -18.51
CA LEU A 308 -13.27 0.51 -17.08
C LEU A 308 -13.41 2.02 -16.82
N SER A 309 -14.08 2.37 -15.72
CA SER A 309 -14.17 3.75 -15.26
C SER A 309 -12.82 4.23 -14.67
N ALA A 310 -12.53 5.51 -14.85
CA ALA A 310 -11.46 6.21 -14.14
C ALA A 310 -12.05 7.01 -12.96
N VAL A 311 -11.18 7.65 -12.17
CA VAL A 311 -11.61 8.49 -11.04
C VAL A 311 -10.82 9.78 -10.97
N LEU A 312 -11.45 10.82 -10.43
CA LEU A 312 -10.83 12.11 -10.14
C LEU A 312 -10.64 12.27 -8.63
N VAL A 313 -9.41 12.49 -8.21
CA VAL A 313 -9.02 12.66 -6.80
C VAL A 313 -8.82 14.15 -6.51
N PRO A 314 -9.29 14.68 -5.36
CA PRO A 314 -9.18 16.10 -5.02
C PRO A 314 -7.75 16.47 -4.60
N LYS A 315 -6.85 16.48 -5.57
CA LYS A 315 -5.44 16.81 -5.42
C LYS A 315 -5.01 17.62 -6.65
N GLY A 316 -4.76 18.91 -6.44
CA GLY A 316 -4.26 19.78 -7.50
C GLY A 316 -2.78 19.57 -7.79
N TYR A 317 -2.36 20.04 -8.97
CA TYR A 317 -0.97 19.96 -9.37
C TYR A 317 -0.13 20.94 -8.55
N ALA A 318 0.88 20.42 -7.84
CA ALA A 318 1.84 21.24 -7.12
C ALA A 318 3.01 21.59 -8.05
N LYS A 319 3.19 22.86 -8.39
CA LYS A 319 4.35 23.32 -9.18
C LYS A 319 5.62 23.27 -8.33
N LYS A 320 6.74 22.86 -8.93
CA LYS A 320 8.09 22.97 -8.32
C LYS A 320 8.51 24.43 -8.08
N LYS A 321 8.12 25.31 -9.00
CA LYS A 321 8.48 26.74 -8.99
C LYS A 321 7.24 27.57 -9.24
N GLY A 322 7.08 28.63 -8.43
CA GLY A 322 5.91 29.50 -8.48
C GLY A 322 4.68 28.88 -7.85
N ILE A 323 3.59 29.61 -7.90
CA ILE A 323 2.30 29.20 -7.37
C ILE A 323 1.46 28.67 -8.53
N ASN A 324 0.78 27.54 -8.33
CA ASN A 324 -0.25 27.11 -9.26
C ASN A 324 -1.60 27.68 -8.78
N VAL A 325 -2.08 28.72 -9.47
CA VAL A 325 -3.32 29.43 -9.13
C VAL A 325 -4.53 28.50 -9.19
N ASP A 326 -4.48 27.49 -10.05
CA ASP A 326 -5.58 26.53 -10.26
C ASP A 326 -5.46 25.27 -9.39
N ASN A 327 -4.45 25.18 -8.51
CA ASN A 327 -4.24 24.01 -7.65
C ASN A 327 -5.49 23.64 -6.82
N ASN A 328 -6.25 24.64 -6.37
CA ASN A 328 -7.47 24.40 -5.60
C ASN A 328 -8.68 23.99 -6.45
N LEU A 329 -8.60 24.09 -7.78
CA LEU A 329 -9.65 23.70 -8.73
C LEU A 329 -9.32 22.40 -9.47
N GLU A 330 -8.04 22.05 -9.53
CA GLU A 330 -7.57 20.86 -10.22
C GLU A 330 -7.84 19.57 -9.44
N TRP A 331 -8.16 18.53 -10.21
CA TRP A 331 -8.36 17.17 -9.76
C TRP A 331 -7.42 16.24 -10.51
N GLU A 332 -6.78 15.31 -9.80
CA GLU A 332 -5.83 14.35 -10.36
C GLU A 332 -6.57 13.12 -10.88
N MET A 333 -6.21 12.66 -12.08
CA MET A 333 -6.76 11.43 -12.66
C MET A 333 -6.04 10.19 -12.14
N ASN A 334 -6.81 9.22 -11.66
CA ASN A 334 -6.34 7.90 -11.24
C ASN A 334 -7.15 6.78 -11.91
N PHE A 335 -6.55 5.59 -12.02
CA PHE A 335 -7.12 4.44 -12.74
C PHE A 335 -7.21 3.16 -11.90
N PRO A 336 -7.84 3.18 -10.72
CA PRO A 336 -7.76 2.06 -9.75
C PRO A 336 -8.31 0.74 -10.29
N LYS A 337 -9.37 0.76 -11.11
CA LYS A 337 -9.93 -0.46 -11.72
C LYS A 337 -8.97 -1.04 -12.76
N ALA A 338 -8.33 -0.20 -13.58
CA ALA A 338 -7.35 -0.64 -14.57
C ALA A 338 -6.04 -1.13 -13.94
N GLU A 339 -5.55 -0.48 -12.86
CA GLU A 339 -4.43 -0.97 -12.06
C GLU A 339 -4.67 -2.40 -11.57
N ARG A 340 -5.83 -2.63 -10.95
CA ARG A 340 -6.26 -3.95 -10.47
C ARG A 340 -6.28 -4.97 -11.61
N TYR A 341 -6.82 -4.58 -12.77
CA TYR A 341 -6.90 -5.43 -13.94
C TYR A 341 -5.51 -5.85 -14.45
N LEU A 342 -4.57 -4.90 -14.56
CA LEU A 342 -3.20 -5.17 -14.99
C LEU A 342 -2.45 -6.07 -14.00
N GLU A 343 -2.57 -5.81 -12.70
CA GLU A 343 -1.95 -6.63 -11.65
C GLU A 343 -2.46 -8.08 -11.69
N ALA A 344 -3.76 -8.29 -11.93
CA ALA A 344 -4.36 -9.61 -12.06
C ALA A 344 -3.87 -10.40 -13.30
N ARG A 345 -3.31 -9.71 -14.31
CA ARG A 345 -2.76 -10.32 -15.53
C ARG A 345 -1.24 -10.44 -15.52
N MET A 346 -0.58 -10.09 -14.42
CA MET A 346 0.84 -10.39 -14.22
C MET A 346 1.06 -11.90 -14.04
N SER A 347 2.10 -12.42 -14.68
CA SER A 347 2.56 -13.79 -14.44
C SER A 347 3.10 -13.96 -13.01
N HIS A 348 3.19 -15.20 -12.53
CA HIS A 348 3.77 -15.50 -11.21
C HIS A 348 5.19 -14.94 -11.03
N ALA A 349 6.03 -14.98 -12.07
CA ALA A 349 7.39 -14.44 -12.05
C ALA A 349 7.40 -12.90 -11.90
N GLN A 350 6.52 -12.21 -12.61
CA GLN A 350 6.34 -10.76 -12.51
C GLN A 350 5.85 -10.38 -11.10
N MET A 351 4.85 -11.09 -10.60
CA MET A 351 4.28 -10.84 -9.26
C MET A 351 5.32 -11.08 -8.14
N LYS A 352 6.11 -12.15 -8.22
CA LYS A 352 7.23 -12.39 -7.27
C LYS A 352 8.23 -11.24 -7.27
N SER A 353 8.56 -10.71 -8.45
CA SER A 353 9.48 -9.58 -8.60
C SER A 353 8.90 -8.29 -8.02
N PHE A 354 7.61 -8.03 -8.28
CA PHE A 354 6.89 -6.90 -7.72
C PHE A 354 6.85 -6.94 -6.18
N LEU A 355 6.44 -8.07 -5.58
CA LEU A 355 6.35 -8.22 -4.13
C LEU A 355 7.71 -8.10 -3.43
N LEU A 356 8.77 -8.65 -4.03
CA LEU A 356 10.11 -8.53 -3.46
C LEU A 356 10.64 -7.09 -3.57
N LEU A 357 10.34 -6.39 -4.66
CA LEU A 357 10.67 -4.96 -4.79
C LEU A 357 9.95 -4.10 -3.75
N LEU A 358 8.68 -4.41 -3.46
CA LEU A 358 7.93 -3.77 -2.37
C LEU A 358 8.53 -4.06 -1.00
N THR A 359 8.99 -5.30 -0.77
CA THR A 359 9.61 -5.69 0.49
C THR A 359 10.95 -4.96 0.69
N LEU A 360 11.77 -4.87 -0.37
CA LEU A 360 13.01 -4.07 -0.34
C LEU A 360 12.74 -2.59 -0.06
N HIS A 361 11.73 -2.03 -0.73
CA HIS A 361 11.30 -0.65 -0.48
C HIS A 361 10.89 -0.44 0.96
N LYS A 362 10.05 -1.33 1.51
CA LYS A 362 9.58 -1.23 2.90
C LYS A 362 10.70 -1.43 3.92
N SER A 363 11.67 -2.29 3.63
CA SER A 363 12.81 -2.55 4.52
C SER A 363 13.83 -1.43 4.55
N PHE A 364 14.15 -0.81 3.41
CA PHE A 364 15.33 0.04 3.30
C PHE A 364 15.07 1.46 2.80
N ILE A 365 13.95 1.72 2.12
CA ILE A 365 13.67 3.03 1.51
C ILE A 365 12.60 3.78 2.32
N ALA A 366 11.43 3.16 2.51
CA ALA A 366 10.29 3.75 3.20
C ALA A 366 10.60 4.28 4.61
N PRO A 367 11.41 3.60 5.46
CA PRO A 367 11.69 4.08 6.81
C PRO A 367 12.39 5.45 6.85
N VAL A 368 13.15 5.78 5.80
CA VAL A 368 13.90 7.04 5.72
C VAL A 368 13.16 8.08 4.90
N THR A 369 12.56 7.71 3.77
CA THR A 369 11.92 8.68 2.87
C THR A 369 10.47 8.97 3.19
N GLN A 370 9.78 8.07 3.91
CA GLN A 370 8.36 8.18 4.24
C GLN A 370 7.51 8.59 3.01
N GLN A 371 6.62 9.56 3.17
CA GLN A 371 5.73 10.08 2.10
C GLN A 371 6.42 11.03 1.11
N TYR A 372 7.71 11.33 1.31
CA TYR A 372 8.44 12.34 0.54
C TYR A 372 9.31 11.77 -0.59
N GLY A 373 9.44 10.44 -0.70
CA GLY A 373 10.35 9.78 -1.65
C GLY A 373 9.68 8.82 -2.61
N LEU A 374 10.38 7.72 -2.91
CA LEU A 374 9.82 6.64 -3.70
C LEU A 374 8.65 6.00 -2.94
N LEU A 375 7.50 5.81 -3.59
CA LEU A 375 6.27 5.26 -3.01
C LEU A 375 5.87 3.97 -3.74
N PRO A 376 4.99 3.14 -3.13
CA PRO A 376 4.52 1.91 -3.76
C PRO A 376 3.81 2.12 -5.12
N GLU A 377 3.13 3.24 -5.33
CA GLU A 377 2.51 3.61 -6.62
C GLU A 377 3.54 3.80 -7.75
N HIS A 378 4.72 4.33 -7.43
CA HIS A 378 5.83 4.43 -8.39
C HIS A 378 6.39 3.05 -8.74
N ILE A 379 6.45 2.14 -7.76
CA ILE A 379 6.91 0.76 -7.97
C ILE A 379 5.92 0.00 -8.87
N ARG A 380 4.61 0.17 -8.66
CA ARG A 380 3.57 -0.39 -9.54
C ARG A 380 3.74 0.10 -10.98
N THR A 381 3.82 1.41 -11.16
CA THR A 381 4.00 2.03 -12.48
C THR A 381 5.28 1.53 -13.16
N HIS A 382 6.39 1.45 -12.42
CA HIS A 382 7.63 0.87 -12.93
C HIS A 382 7.46 -0.59 -13.37
N MET A 383 6.75 -1.41 -12.58
CA MET A 383 6.47 -2.79 -12.96
C MET A 383 5.59 -2.91 -14.21
N TYR A 384 4.61 -2.02 -14.41
CA TYR A 384 3.84 -2.01 -15.66
C TYR A 384 4.74 -1.77 -16.87
N TRP A 385 5.64 -0.78 -16.79
CA TRP A 385 6.63 -0.55 -17.85
C TRP A 385 7.58 -1.73 -18.07
N GLU A 386 8.02 -2.43 -17.03
CA GLU A 386 8.89 -3.61 -17.17
C GLU A 386 8.15 -4.81 -17.77
N CYS A 387 6.86 -4.99 -17.44
CA CYS A 387 5.99 -5.99 -18.03
C CYS A 387 5.72 -5.73 -19.52
N GLU A 388 5.43 -4.48 -19.89
CA GLU A 388 5.21 -4.06 -21.28
C GLU A 388 6.47 -4.22 -22.13
N LYS A 389 7.62 -3.83 -21.58
CA LYS A 389 8.89 -3.88 -22.30
C LYS A 389 9.26 -5.29 -22.75
N ASP A 390 8.99 -6.30 -21.93
CA ASP A 390 9.45 -7.66 -22.18
C ASP A 390 8.58 -8.71 -21.48
N TYR A 391 7.32 -8.81 -21.89
CA TYR A 391 6.27 -9.60 -21.21
C TYR A 391 6.58 -11.10 -21.06
N ARG A 392 7.24 -11.72 -22.05
CA ARG A 392 7.49 -13.17 -22.04
C ARG A 392 8.82 -13.57 -21.39
N ASN A 393 9.80 -12.68 -21.34
CA ASN A 393 11.13 -13.01 -20.84
C ASN A 393 11.20 -12.81 -19.32
N TRP A 394 10.41 -13.62 -18.61
CA TRP A 394 10.42 -13.74 -17.15
C TRP A 394 10.66 -15.20 -16.77
N PRO A 395 11.82 -15.77 -17.14
CA PRO A 395 12.11 -17.18 -16.88
C PRO A 395 12.18 -17.44 -15.37
N GLU A 396 11.27 -18.28 -14.85
CA GLU A 396 11.25 -18.68 -13.43
C GLU A 396 12.61 -19.21 -12.94
N HIS A 397 13.31 -20.00 -13.77
CA HIS A 397 14.62 -20.57 -13.46
C HIS A 397 15.78 -19.55 -13.47
N ARG A 398 15.57 -18.35 -13.98
CA ARG A 398 16.55 -17.23 -14.03
C ARG A 398 15.95 -15.93 -13.50
N LEU A 399 14.94 -16.03 -12.62
CA LEU A 399 14.20 -14.89 -12.14
C LEU A 399 15.10 -13.88 -11.42
N GLY A 400 16.11 -14.36 -10.68
CA GLY A 400 17.09 -13.48 -10.02
C GLY A 400 17.79 -12.53 -10.99
N THR A 401 18.21 -13.00 -12.16
CA THR A 401 18.84 -12.13 -13.18
C THR A 401 17.86 -11.09 -13.70
N LYS A 402 16.62 -11.49 -14.00
CA LYS A 402 15.58 -10.56 -14.45
C LYS A 402 15.24 -9.52 -13.38
N MET A 403 15.19 -9.93 -12.11
CA MET A 403 14.95 -9.05 -10.99
C MET A 403 16.06 -8.00 -10.82
N LEU A 404 17.33 -8.39 -10.95
CA LEU A 404 18.45 -7.42 -10.95
C LEU A 404 18.35 -6.42 -12.10
N MET A 405 17.86 -6.84 -13.27
CA MET A 405 17.60 -5.92 -14.38
C MET A 405 16.48 -4.92 -14.04
N VAL A 406 15.38 -5.38 -13.44
CA VAL A 406 14.26 -4.53 -12.99
C VAL A 406 14.74 -3.48 -11.99
N LEU A 407 15.54 -3.90 -10.99
CA LEU A 407 16.15 -3.01 -9.99
C LEU A 407 17.08 -1.98 -10.64
N ASN A 408 17.91 -2.40 -11.59
CA ASN A 408 18.82 -1.51 -12.31
C ASN A 408 18.06 -0.50 -13.19
N ASN A 409 16.95 -0.91 -13.82
CA ASN A 409 16.11 0.00 -14.60
C ASN A 409 15.44 1.03 -13.69
N LEU A 410 14.92 0.63 -12.53
CA LEU A 410 14.37 1.57 -11.54
C LEU A 410 15.45 2.54 -11.05
N LYS A 411 16.64 2.04 -10.72
CA LYS A 411 17.79 2.87 -10.33
C LYS A 411 18.11 3.92 -11.40
N LYS A 412 18.09 3.56 -12.69
CA LYS A 412 18.31 4.50 -13.80
C LYS A 412 17.20 5.57 -13.87
N ARG A 413 15.94 5.19 -13.71
CA ARG A 413 14.81 6.15 -13.68
C ARG A 413 14.93 7.12 -12.51
N LEU A 414 15.31 6.64 -11.33
CA LEU A 414 15.57 7.47 -10.14
C LEU A 414 16.73 8.45 -10.38
N TYR A 415 17.80 8.00 -11.04
CA TYR A 415 18.93 8.86 -11.39
C TYR A 415 18.52 9.99 -12.34
N VAL A 416 17.75 9.66 -13.38
CA VAL A 416 17.25 10.62 -14.37
C VAL A 416 16.18 11.54 -13.76
N GLY A 417 15.47 11.09 -12.74
CA GLY A 417 14.37 11.84 -12.11
C GLY A 417 13.08 11.82 -12.95
N VAL A 418 12.91 10.79 -13.79
CA VAL A 418 11.76 10.64 -14.69
C VAL A 418 11.17 9.25 -14.59
N LEU A 419 9.90 9.18 -14.18
CA LEU A 419 9.04 8.02 -14.25
C LEU A 419 7.70 8.45 -14.86
N PRO A 420 7.48 8.23 -16.18
CA PRO A 420 6.20 8.49 -16.82
C PRO A 420 5.10 7.66 -16.17
N ASP A 421 3.94 8.27 -15.94
CA ASP A 421 2.72 7.54 -15.63
C ASP A 421 2.40 6.56 -16.77
N TYR A 422 1.82 5.41 -16.42
CA TYR A 422 1.63 4.34 -17.39
C TYR A 422 0.49 4.63 -18.39
N PHE A 423 -0.55 5.33 -17.95
CA PHE A 423 -1.73 5.68 -18.76
C PHE A 423 -1.61 7.08 -19.36
N VAL A 424 -0.99 8.03 -18.64
CA VAL A 424 -0.79 9.42 -19.07
C VAL A 424 0.70 9.71 -19.17
N LYS A 425 1.37 9.30 -20.26
CA LYS A 425 2.84 9.28 -20.36
C LYS A 425 3.51 10.64 -20.09
N ASP A 426 2.87 11.75 -20.45
CA ASP A 426 3.39 13.10 -20.21
C ASP A 426 3.44 13.49 -18.73
N LYS A 427 2.73 12.77 -17.86
CA LYS A 427 2.74 12.98 -16.40
C LYS A 427 3.95 12.27 -15.79
N ASN A 428 4.96 13.04 -15.36
CA ASN A 428 6.10 12.48 -14.63
C ASN A 428 5.80 12.33 -13.14
N LEU A 429 5.72 11.09 -12.64
CA LEU A 429 5.45 10.78 -11.24
C LEU A 429 6.57 11.22 -10.28
N PHE A 430 7.80 11.37 -10.78
CA PHE A 430 8.94 11.86 -9.98
C PHE A 430 9.06 13.38 -9.96
N GLU A 431 8.18 14.09 -10.65
CA GLU A 431 8.24 15.55 -10.71
C GLU A 431 8.18 16.13 -9.28
N ASN A 432 7.15 15.84 -8.50
CA ASN A 432 6.97 16.46 -7.18
C ASN A 432 7.67 15.72 -6.04
N ILE A 433 8.84 15.13 -6.30
CA ILE A 433 9.66 14.43 -5.31
C ILE A 433 11.00 15.16 -5.19
N PRO A 434 11.38 15.61 -3.97
CA PRO A 434 12.68 16.24 -3.77
C PRO A 434 13.83 15.30 -4.16
N GLN A 435 14.80 15.85 -4.91
CA GLN A 435 15.89 15.07 -5.50
C GLN A 435 16.69 14.27 -4.46
N LYS A 436 16.87 14.80 -3.24
CA LYS A 436 17.55 14.11 -2.13
C LYS A 436 16.92 12.74 -1.81
N TYR A 437 15.60 12.61 -1.88
CA TYR A 437 14.91 11.36 -1.58
C TYR A 437 15.01 10.37 -2.75
N LEU A 438 15.00 10.87 -3.99
CA LEU A 438 15.27 10.05 -5.18
C LEU A 438 16.70 9.50 -5.17
N GLN A 439 17.68 10.35 -4.85
CA GLN A 439 19.09 9.96 -4.70
C GLN A 439 19.30 8.96 -3.56
N TYR A 440 18.60 9.12 -2.44
CA TYR A 440 18.63 8.13 -1.36
C TYR A 440 18.13 6.76 -1.83
N ALA A 441 16.95 6.72 -2.45
CA ALA A 441 16.40 5.48 -3.01
C ALA A 441 17.36 4.87 -4.06
N GLN A 442 17.93 5.71 -4.93
CA GLN A 442 18.92 5.28 -5.92
C GLN A 442 20.17 4.65 -5.27
N LYS A 443 20.69 5.27 -4.20
CA LYS A 443 21.83 4.77 -3.43
C LYS A 443 21.52 3.39 -2.84
N VAL A 444 20.37 3.24 -2.18
CA VAL A 444 19.94 1.94 -1.64
C VAL A 444 19.86 0.88 -2.74
N LEU A 445 19.25 1.19 -3.90
CA LEU A 445 19.20 0.24 -5.01
C LEU A 445 20.57 -0.09 -5.58
N LEU A 446 21.52 0.85 -5.56
CA LEU A 446 22.90 0.58 -5.96
C LEU A 446 23.57 -0.44 -5.01
N GLU A 447 23.43 -0.24 -3.70
CA GLU A 447 23.98 -1.16 -2.70
C GLU A 447 23.35 -2.56 -2.81
N VAL A 448 22.04 -2.64 -3.03
CA VAL A 448 21.34 -3.91 -3.31
C VAL A 448 21.89 -4.57 -4.58
N LEU A 449 22.18 -3.82 -5.64
CA LEU A 449 22.74 -4.39 -6.87
C LEU A 449 24.19 -4.87 -6.70
N GLU A 450 24.97 -4.22 -5.83
CA GLU A 450 26.35 -4.62 -5.52
C GLU A 450 26.40 -5.88 -4.65
N ASN A 451 25.46 -6.03 -3.70
CA ASN A 451 25.40 -7.16 -2.79
C ASN A 451 23.95 -7.67 -2.57
N PRO A 452 23.32 -8.31 -3.57
CA PRO A 452 21.87 -8.56 -3.53
C PRO A 452 21.43 -9.56 -2.48
N VAL A 453 22.22 -10.61 -2.22
CA VAL A 453 21.79 -11.73 -1.40
C VAL A 453 21.54 -11.33 0.07
N PRO A 454 22.44 -10.60 0.76
CA PRO A 454 22.18 -10.16 2.14
C PRO A 454 20.97 -9.23 2.25
N TYR A 455 20.77 -8.33 1.28
CA TYR A 455 19.60 -7.45 1.26
C TYR A 455 18.30 -8.23 1.02
N PHE A 456 18.32 -9.24 0.14
CA PHE A 456 17.15 -10.10 -0.09
C PHE A 456 16.81 -10.91 1.17
N ILE A 457 17.80 -11.55 1.80
CA ILE A 457 17.59 -12.32 3.03
C ILE A 457 17.09 -11.41 4.15
N SER A 458 17.71 -10.24 4.34
CA SER A 458 17.32 -9.28 5.37
C SER A 458 15.89 -8.76 5.16
N SER A 459 15.53 -8.40 3.93
CA SER A 459 14.18 -7.94 3.61
C SER A 459 13.12 -9.05 3.79
N LEU A 460 13.40 -10.26 3.33
CA LEU A 460 12.50 -11.41 3.47
C LEU A 460 12.34 -11.86 4.94
N ARG A 461 13.35 -11.64 5.80
CA ARG A 461 13.27 -11.94 7.23
C ARG A 461 12.21 -11.11 7.95
N ASN A 462 11.89 -9.93 7.43
CA ASN A 462 10.83 -9.09 7.97
C ASN A 462 9.43 -9.63 7.64
N LEU A 463 9.30 -10.63 6.75
CA LEU A 463 8.03 -11.26 6.43
C LEU A 463 7.76 -12.44 7.37
N ARG A 464 6.61 -12.41 8.04
CA ARG A 464 6.16 -13.44 8.98
C ARG A 464 4.81 -13.97 8.53
N TYR A 465 4.56 -15.27 8.69
CA TYR A 465 3.23 -15.80 8.43
C TYR A 465 2.25 -15.41 9.53
N THR A 466 1.02 -15.09 9.14
CA THR A 466 -0.08 -14.80 10.08
C THR A 466 -0.48 -16.05 10.87
N SER A 467 -0.31 -17.25 10.28
CA SER A 467 -0.67 -18.51 10.89
C SER A 467 0.37 -19.60 10.66
N GLY A 468 0.51 -20.51 11.63
CA GLY A 468 1.34 -21.71 11.48
C GLY A 468 0.75 -22.78 10.53
N LYS A 469 -0.40 -22.52 9.90
CA LYS A 469 -1.10 -23.46 9.01
C LYS A 469 -0.77 -23.25 7.52
N PHE A 470 0.02 -22.24 7.18
CA PHE A 470 0.42 -21.90 5.81
C PHE A 470 1.60 -22.77 5.32
N TYR A 471 2.41 -22.26 4.39
CA TYR A 471 3.66 -22.88 3.92
C TYR A 471 4.71 -23.00 5.04
N PRO A 472 5.71 -23.89 4.90
CA PRO A 472 6.84 -23.94 5.84
C PRO A 472 7.58 -22.60 5.88
N SER A 473 8.00 -22.19 7.07
CA SER A 473 8.85 -21.00 7.25
C SER A 473 10.26 -21.33 6.79
N ILE A 474 10.86 -20.43 6.02
CA ILE A 474 12.26 -20.56 5.59
C ILE A 474 13.15 -20.05 6.72
N ASP A 475 14.13 -20.86 7.14
CA ASP A 475 15.15 -20.39 8.07
C ASP A 475 16.21 -19.57 7.32
N LEU A 476 15.91 -18.27 7.21
CA LEU A 476 16.77 -17.31 6.54
C LEU A 476 18.07 -17.02 7.32
N LYS A 477 18.09 -17.32 8.63
CA LYS A 477 19.30 -17.18 9.44
C LYS A 477 20.26 -18.31 9.12
N ASP A 478 19.78 -19.56 9.14
CA ASP A 478 20.57 -20.73 8.77
C ASP A 478 21.11 -20.63 7.33
N LEU A 479 20.29 -20.14 6.39
CA LEU A 479 20.73 -19.87 5.03
C LEU A 479 21.88 -18.85 4.98
N PHE A 480 21.76 -17.75 5.72
CA PHE A 480 22.79 -16.70 5.76
C PHE A 480 24.09 -17.21 6.40
N GLU A 481 24.00 -17.94 7.51
CA GLU A 481 25.15 -18.58 8.16
C GLU A 481 25.82 -19.57 7.21
N SER A 482 25.05 -20.37 6.47
CA SER A 482 25.59 -21.32 5.48
C SER A 482 26.34 -20.63 4.34
N LEU A 483 25.87 -19.45 3.90
CA LEU A 483 26.49 -18.64 2.86
C LEU A 483 27.77 -17.90 3.33
N THR A 484 27.86 -17.58 4.62
CA THR A 484 28.92 -16.74 5.20
C THR A 484 29.99 -17.52 5.97
N THR A 485 29.76 -18.81 6.25
CA THR A 485 30.70 -19.67 6.97
C THR A 485 32.03 -19.79 6.24
N LYS A 486 33.12 -19.41 6.92
CA LYS A 486 34.50 -19.46 6.37
C LYS A 486 35.08 -20.87 6.28
N ASN A 487 34.62 -21.81 7.12
CA ASN A 487 35.05 -23.20 7.13
C ASN A 487 33.93 -24.11 6.66
N SER A 488 33.88 -24.39 5.36
CA SER A 488 32.82 -25.18 4.74
C SER A 488 32.78 -26.66 5.16
N ALA A 489 33.89 -27.20 5.67
CA ALA A 489 33.91 -28.53 6.29
C ALA A 489 33.13 -28.57 7.63
N GLY A 490 32.99 -27.44 8.33
CA GLY A 490 32.21 -27.32 9.56
C GLY A 490 30.69 -27.37 9.37
N LEU A 491 30.19 -27.14 8.15
CA LEU A 491 28.76 -27.21 7.81
C LEU A 491 28.20 -28.65 7.85
N VAL A 492 29.06 -29.66 7.76
CA VAL A 492 28.70 -31.08 7.75
C VAL A 492 29.05 -31.77 9.08
N ASN A 493 29.98 -31.22 9.87
CA ASN A 493 30.37 -31.75 11.17
C ASN A 493 30.66 -30.63 12.20
N PRO A 494 29.75 -30.38 13.16
CA PRO A 494 29.91 -29.35 14.19
C PRO A 494 31.14 -29.53 15.10
N LYS A 495 31.76 -30.72 15.11
CA LYS A 495 32.92 -31.04 15.98
C LYS A 495 34.25 -30.44 15.50
N LEU A 496 34.28 -29.75 14.36
CA LEU A 496 35.49 -29.15 13.78
C LEU A 496 35.65 -27.63 14.06
N LEU A 497 34.78 -27.04 14.90
CA LEU A 497 34.70 -25.58 15.14
C LEU A 497 35.66 -25.04 16.23
N THR A 498 36.52 -25.86 16.83
CA THR A 498 37.34 -25.43 17.98
C THR A 498 38.73 -24.97 17.54
N ASN A 499 38.92 -23.65 17.39
CA ASN A 499 40.07 -22.87 17.91
C ASN A 499 40.27 -21.57 17.13
N GLN A 500 39.95 -20.43 17.74
CA GLN A 500 40.76 -19.20 17.67
C GLN A 500 40.25 -18.17 18.69
N ARG A 501 40.90 -18.10 19.86
CA ARG A 501 40.85 -16.96 20.77
C ARG A 501 42.00 -16.01 20.43
N ILE A 502 41.70 -14.74 20.25
CA ILE A 502 42.67 -13.65 20.05
C ILE A 502 43.18 -13.16 21.42
N PRO A 503 44.50 -13.04 21.67
CA PRO A 503 45.04 -12.53 22.94
C PRO A 503 45.03 -10.99 23.02
N TYR A 504 44.68 -10.49 24.20
CA TYR A 504 44.67 -9.08 24.62
C TYR A 504 46.06 -8.41 24.58
N LEU A 505 46.12 -7.14 24.13
CA LEU A 505 47.29 -6.26 24.26
C LEU A 505 47.07 -5.22 25.39
N LYS A 506 48.06 -5.13 26.30
CA LYS A 506 48.11 -4.22 27.46
C LYS A 506 48.44 -2.78 27.05
N LYS A 507 47.75 -1.80 27.63
CA LYS A 507 48.11 -0.37 27.60
C LYS A 507 49.25 -0.04 28.58
N ARG A 508 50.15 0.87 28.20
CA ARG A 508 51.18 1.46 29.07
C ARG A 508 50.71 2.79 29.66
N VAL A 509 51.17 3.07 30.88
CA VAL A 509 50.93 4.28 31.69
C VAL A 509 52.19 5.14 31.68
N TYR A 510 52.05 6.47 31.53
CA TYR A 510 53.13 7.44 31.71
C TYR A 510 52.90 8.28 32.98
N LYS A 511 54.01 8.69 33.59
CA LYS A 511 54.09 9.50 34.81
C LYS A 511 54.47 10.94 34.47
N ASP A 512 53.78 11.85 35.15
CA ASP A 512 54.10 13.25 35.44
C ASP A 512 53.34 14.35 34.65
N PRO A 513 52.31 15.00 35.25
CA PRO A 513 51.33 15.85 34.55
C PRO A 513 51.48 17.37 34.77
N GLU A 514 52.46 17.86 35.54
CA GLU A 514 52.21 19.12 36.27
C GLU A 514 52.74 20.42 35.62
N GLN A 515 53.56 20.36 34.56
CA GLN A 515 54.13 21.59 33.97
C GLN A 515 53.46 22.08 32.68
N GLN A 516 52.42 21.38 32.21
CA GLN A 516 51.68 21.76 31.00
C GLN A 516 50.32 22.42 31.30
N ILE A 517 49.93 22.53 32.57
CA ILE A 517 48.55 22.79 32.98
C ILE A 517 48.20 24.30 33.04
N GLN A 518 49.17 25.20 33.10
CA GLN A 518 48.91 26.62 33.40
C GLN A 518 48.74 27.50 32.15
N HIS A 519 49.38 27.17 31.03
CA HIS A 519 49.16 27.87 29.74
C HIS A 519 47.93 27.32 28.97
N LEU A 520 47.52 26.07 29.24
CA LEU A 520 46.35 25.45 28.61
C LEU A 520 45.00 25.94 29.16
N ARG A 521 44.95 26.68 30.28
CA ARG A 521 43.68 27.09 30.92
C ARG A 521 42.99 28.27 30.24
N GLU A 522 43.73 29.18 29.61
CA GLU A 522 43.15 30.38 28.96
C GLU A 522 42.68 30.10 27.51
N VAL A 523 43.37 29.21 26.78
CA VAL A 523 42.95 28.73 25.45
C VAL A 523 41.69 27.84 25.53
N LYS A 524 41.56 27.04 26.61
CA LYS A 524 40.44 26.11 26.85
C LYS A 524 39.06 26.77 26.99
N ILE A 525 38.96 28.07 27.33
CA ILE A 525 37.66 28.73 27.53
C ILE A 525 37.04 29.14 26.18
N LYS A 526 37.86 29.62 25.22
CA LYS A 526 37.41 29.93 23.86
C LYS A 526 37.24 28.67 23.00
N GLU A 527 38.11 27.65 23.16
CA GLU A 527 37.92 26.34 22.53
C GLU A 527 36.68 25.61 23.07
N LYS A 528 36.32 25.74 24.35
CA LYS A 528 35.14 25.05 24.93
C LYS A 528 33.82 25.37 24.24
N ILE A 529 33.61 26.58 23.72
CA ILE A 529 32.33 26.96 23.08
C ILE A 529 32.24 26.42 21.65
N LEU A 530 33.35 26.41 20.90
CA LEU A 530 33.44 25.90 19.53
C LEU A 530 33.55 24.36 19.51
N ALA A 531 34.31 23.79 20.46
CA ALA A 531 34.36 22.37 20.74
C ALA A 531 33.04 21.85 21.29
N LYS A 532 32.24 22.61 22.05
CA LYS A 532 30.90 22.14 22.46
C LYS A 532 29.96 21.97 21.26
N ARG A 533 30.02 22.87 20.26
CA ARG A 533 29.24 22.73 19.00
C ARG A 533 29.77 21.65 18.06
N LEU A 534 31.09 21.50 17.95
CA LEU A 534 31.72 20.42 17.18
C LEU A 534 31.53 19.06 17.85
N LYS A 535 31.62 19.00 19.18
CA LYS A 535 31.36 17.82 19.99
C LYS A 535 29.87 17.51 20.05
N GLU A 536 28.95 18.48 20.02
CA GLU A 536 27.52 18.20 19.83
C GLU A 536 27.25 17.61 18.44
N LYS A 537 27.92 18.11 17.39
CA LYS A 537 27.86 17.50 16.04
C LYS A 537 28.53 16.14 15.98
N GLU A 538 29.69 15.96 16.60
CA GLU A 538 30.39 14.68 16.67
C GLU A 538 29.67 13.70 17.57
N ASP A 539 29.08 14.12 18.68
CA ASP A 539 28.26 13.32 19.59
C ASP A 539 26.91 13.02 18.94
N GLN A 540 26.35 13.90 18.11
CA GLN A 540 25.20 13.58 17.26
C GLN A 540 25.57 12.59 16.15
N LEU A 541 26.75 12.73 15.55
CA LEU A 541 27.23 11.84 14.50
C LEU A 541 27.73 10.51 15.09
N LEU A 542 28.25 10.50 16.32
CA LEU A 542 28.55 9.32 17.12
C LEU A 542 27.28 8.72 17.66
N ALA A 543 26.25 9.49 18.03
CA ALA A 543 24.96 8.98 18.45
C ALA A 543 24.22 8.38 17.26
N GLN A 544 24.25 9.01 16.08
CA GLN A 544 23.75 8.45 14.83
C GLN A 544 24.56 7.22 14.41
N LYS A 545 25.90 7.25 14.49
CA LYS A 545 26.74 6.07 14.24
C LYS A 545 26.54 4.98 15.28
N LYS A 546 26.31 5.33 16.55
CA LYS A 546 26.06 4.41 17.65
C LYS A 546 24.66 3.83 17.55
N GLU A 547 23.68 4.61 17.12
CA GLU A 547 22.33 4.17 16.79
C GLU A 547 22.33 3.30 15.53
N GLU A 548 23.11 3.65 14.50
CA GLU A 548 23.37 2.78 13.33
C GLU A 548 24.11 1.51 13.75
N LEU A 549 25.11 1.59 14.63
CA LEU A 549 25.86 0.45 15.15
C LEU A 549 24.98 -0.42 16.06
N GLU A 550 24.07 0.17 16.84
CA GLU A 550 23.10 -0.54 17.66
C GLU A 550 22.01 -1.18 16.77
N LYS A 551 21.58 -0.51 15.69
CA LYS A 551 20.71 -1.09 14.65
C LYS A 551 21.40 -2.22 13.88
N LYS A 552 22.69 -2.06 13.52
CA LYS A 552 23.52 -3.11 12.91
C LYS A 552 23.79 -4.26 13.87
N ALA A 553 24.06 -3.99 15.15
CA ALA A 553 24.29 -5.02 16.17
C ALA A 553 23.01 -5.80 16.54
N LYS A 554 21.83 -5.24 16.29
CA LYS A 554 20.53 -5.93 16.44
C LYS A 554 20.12 -6.75 15.21
N SER A 555 20.72 -6.50 14.04
CA SER A 555 20.51 -7.31 12.84
C SER A 555 21.53 -8.45 12.80
N ASP A 556 21.09 -9.70 12.98
CA ASP A 556 22.00 -10.86 12.82
C ASP A 556 22.52 -11.03 11.36
N ILE A 557 22.00 -10.24 10.42
CA ILE A 557 22.43 -10.24 9.02
C ILE A 557 23.29 -9.00 8.80
N ASP A 558 24.57 -9.23 8.54
CA ASP A 558 25.50 -8.17 8.15
C ASP A 558 25.41 -7.92 6.63
N LEU A 559 24.93 -6.74 6.27
CA LEU A 559 24.76 -6.30 4.88
C LEU A 559 26.10 -6.04 4.18
N GLU A 560 27.18 -5.83 4.92
CA GLU A 560 28.52 -5.56 4.38
C GLU A 560 29.25 -6.85 3.98
N VAL A 561 28.79 -8.01 4.46
CA VAL A 561 29.37 -9.30 4.11
C VAL A 561 29.13 -9.59 2.62
N LYS A 562 30.22 -9.63 1.86
CA LYS A 562 30.20 -10.03 0.45
C LYS A 562 30.16 -11.54 0.35
N ILE A 563 29.10 -12.06 -0.27
CA ILE A 563 28.98 -13.48 -0.58
C ILE A 563 29.85 -13.80 -1.79
N GLU A 564 30.65 -14.86 -1.67
CA GLU A 564 31.53 -15.35 -2.72
C GLU A 564 30.70 -15.74 -3.96
N LYS A 565 31.12 -15.27 -5.15
CA LYS A 565 30.43 -15.59 -6.41
C LYS A 565 30.53 -17.07 -6.78
N THR A 566 31.63 -17.70 -6.38
CA THR A 566 31.91 -19.12 -6.57
C THR A 566 31.86 -19.78 -5.21
N LEU A 567 30.86 -20.63 -5.01
CA LEU A 567 30.71 -21.39 -3.77
C LEU A 567 31.60 -22.61 -3.82
N ASP A 568 32.24 -22.95 -2.70
CA ASP A 568 32.97 -24.21 -2.62
C ASP A 568 32.02 -25.42 -2.65
N LEU A 569 32.60 -26.60 -2.82
CA LEU A 569 31.84 -27.85 -3.01
C LEU A 569 30.87 -28.14 -1.86
N TRP A 570 31.30 -27.91 -0.61
CA TRP A 570 30.52 -28.23 0.59
C TRP A 570 29.43 -27.18 0.87
N LYS A 571 29.70 -25.90 0.59
CA LYS A 571 28.69 -24.83 0.60
C LYS A 571 27.64 -25.10 -0.46
N THR A 572 28.06 -25.43 -1.69
CA THR A 572 27.15 -25.75 -2.81
C THR A 572 26.23 -26.90 -2.43
N LYS A 573 26.79 -27.99 -1.88
CA LYS A 573 26.01 -29.10 -1.32
C LYS A 573 24.99 -28.63 -0.28
N SER A 574 25.44 -27.89 0.74
CA SER A 574 24.60 -27.44 1.85
C SER A 574 23.41 -26.58 1.35
N ILE A 575 23.68 -25.67 0.42
CA ILE A 575 22.67 -24.78 -0.17
C ILE A 575 21.69 -25.56 -1.04
N LEU A 576 22.17 -26.50 -1.86
CA LEU A 576 21.30 -27.36 -2.67
C LEU A 576 20.38 -28.21 -1.77
N ALA A 577 20.94 -28.87 -0.75
CA ALA A 577 20.16 -29.65 0.21
C ALA A 577 19.10 -28.81 0.95
N PHE A 578 19.45 -27.57 1.34
CA PHE A 578 18.55 -26.62 1.96
C PHE A 578 17.33 -26.32 1.06
N PHE A 579 17.55 -25.97 -0.21
CA PHE A 579 16.47 -25.66 -1.15
C PHE A 579 15.68 -26.91 -1.61
N ILE A 580 16.32 -28.06 -1.77
CA ILE A 580 15.64 -29.33 -2.07
C ILE A 580 14.61 -29.63 -0.97
N LYS A 581 15.03 -29.55 0.30
CA LYS A 581 14.16 -29.76 1.46
C LYS A 581 12.99 -28.77 1.48
N ILE A 582 13.26 -27.49 1.27
CA ILE A 582 12.21 -26.46 1.25
C ILE A 582 11.20 -26.72 0.13
N PHE A 583 11.65 -27.02 -1.09
CA PHE A 583 10.73 -27.28 -2.19
C PHE A 583 9.90 -28.55 -1.98
N LEU A 584 10.47 -29.59 -1.36
CA LEU A 584 9.74 -30.77 -0.92
C LEU A 584 8.64 -30.42 0.09
N ASP A 585 8.96 -29.61 1.10
CA ASP A 585 7.99 -29.24 2.14
C ASP A 585 6.91 -28.29 1.62
N ILE A 586 7.28 -27.36 0.73
CA ILE A 586 6.32 -26.52 -0.01
C ILE A 586 5.41 -27.42 -0.85
N ALA A 587 5.94 -28.39 -1.61
CA ALA A 587 5.13 -29.26 -2.45
C ALA A 587 4.10 -30.07 -1.65
N LYS A 588 4.52 -30.65 -0.51
CA LYS A 588 3.61 -31.36 0.42
C LYS A 588 2.46 -30.46 0.87
N LYS A 589 2.74 -29.19 1.15
CA LYS A 589 1.74 -28.22 1.59
C LYS A 589 0.88 -27.67 0.45
N SER A 590 1.45 -27.42 -0.73
CA SER A 590 0.72 -26.95 -1.92
C SER A 590 -0.37 -27.92 -2.33
N TYR A 591 -0.16 -29.23 -2.14
CA TYR A 591 -1.22 -30.21 -2.40
C TYR A 591 -2.44 -30.06 -1.48
N VAL A 592 -2.27 -29.46 -0.30
CA VAL A 592 -3.34 -29.21 0.68
C VAL A 592 -3.95 -27.82 0.49
N LEU A 593 -3.12 -26.81 0.22
CA LEU A 593 -3.54 -25.40 0.19
C LEU A 593 -3.82 -24.84 -1.20
N ALA A 594 -3.32 -25.46 -2.26
CA ALA A 594 -3.32 -24.92 -3.61
C ALA A 594 -3.59 -26.02 -4.65
N THR A 595 -2.99 -25.93 -5.85
CA THR A 595 -3.25 -26.87 -6.94
C THR A 595 -2.24 -28.02 -6.98
N LYS A 596 -2.70 -29.15 -7.52
CA LYS A 596 -1.84 -30.31 -7.84
C LYS A 596 -0.67 -29.90 -8.74
N GLU A 597 -0.93 -29.06 -9.73
CA GLU A 597 0.09 -28.57 -10.68
C GLU A 597 1.18 -27.79 -9.95
N GLN A 598 0.80 -26.93 -8.98
CA GLN A 598 1.77 -26.21 -8.18
C GLN A 598 2.60 -27.14 -7.29
N ALA A 599 1.99 -28.15 -6.68
CA ALA A 599 2.72 -29.16 -5.91
C ALA A 599 3.72 -29.93 -6.78
N LEU A 600 3.30 -30.38 -7.97
CA LEU A 600 4.18 -31.06 -8.92
C LEU A 600 5.29 -30.14 -9.46
N PHE A 601 5.01 -28.85 -9.63
CA PHE A 601 6.00 -27.86 -10.03
C PHE A 601 7.13 -27.77 -9.00
N TYR A 602 6.82 -27.68 -7.70
CA TYR A 602 7.85 -27.62 -6.65
C TYR A 602 8.61 -28.95 -6.50
N LEU A 603 7.95 -30.11 -6.64
CA LEU A 603 8.66 -31.39 -6.73
C LEU A 603 9.65 -31.43 -7.89
N LYS A 604 9.26 -30.85 -9.04
CA LYS A 604 10.14 -30.76 -10.21
C LYS A 604 11.33 -29.82 -9.97
N GLN A 605 11.15 -28.72 -9.22
CA GLN A 605 12.27 -27.88 -8.79
C GLN A 605 13.22 -28.65 -7.86
N ALA A 606 12.69 -29.37 -6.88
CA ALA A 606 13.49 -30.22 -6.00
C ALA A 606 14.28 -31.27 -6.81
N TYR A 607 13.64 -31.93 -7.78
CA TYR A 607 14.28 -32.90 -8.67
C TYR A 607 15.45 -32.30 -9.46
N TYR A 608 15.28 -31.10 -10.02
CA TYR A 608 16.36 -30.46 -10.76
C TYR A 608 17.53 -30.06 -9.86
N LEU A 609 17.27 -29.58 -8.64
CA LEU A 609 18.33 -29.31 -7.68
C LEU A 609 19.06 -30.58 -7.23
N THR A 610 18.34 -31.70 -7.07
CA THR A 610 18.95 -33.01 -6.79
C THR A 610 19.83 -33.48 -7.94
N ARG A 611 19.43 -33.23 -9.19
CA ARG A 611 20.27 -33.53 -10.35
C ARG A 611 21.54 -32.71 -10.38
N ILE A 612 21.44 -31.41 -10.09
CA ILE A 612 22.62 -30.54 -9.95
C ILE A 612 23.53 -31.09 -8.85
N LEU A 613 22.98 -31.48 -7.69
CA LEU A 613 23.76 -32.06 -6.60
C LEU A 613 24.54 -33.32 -7.00
N GLU A 614 23.94 -34.21 -7.79
CA GLU A 614 24.59 -35.41 -8.31
C GLU A 614 25.70 -35.08 -9.34
N GLU A 615 25.45 -34.10 -10.21
CA GLU A 615 26.40 -33.65 -11.24
C GLU A 615 27.62 -32.92 -10.66
N GLU A 616 27.48 -32.24 -9.50
CA GLU A 616 28.56 -31.48 -8.85
C GLU A 616 29.71 -32.36 -8.33
N SER A 617 29.41 -33.55 -7.78
CA SER A 617 30.46 -34.48 -7.31
C SER A 617 29.95 -35.91 -7.14
N PRO A 618 30.75 -36.92 -7.56
CA PRO A 618 30.46 -38.34 -7.29
C PRO A 618 30.30 -38.67 -5.80
N ALA A 619 30.88 -37.86 -4.90
CA ALA A 619 30.75 -38.06 -3.46
C ALA A 619 29.31 -37.84 -2.93
N PHE A 620 28.44 -37.20 -3.71
CA PHE A 620 27.07 -36.87 -3.33
C PHE A 620 26.02 -37.76 -4.00
N THR A 621 26.44 -38.71 -4.84
CA THR A 621 25.53 -39.60 -5.58
C THR A 621 24.59 -40.39 -4.67
N ASP A 622 25.08 -40.89 -3.53
CA ASP A 622 24.21 -41.67 -2.63
C ASP A 622 23.17 -40.79 -1.93
N GLU A 623 23.53 -39.58 -1.53
CA GLU A 623 22.58 -38.60 -0.98
C GLU A 623 21.58 -38.13 -2.04
N ALA A 624 22.01 -37.93 -3.29
CA ALA A 624 21.12 -37.62 -4.39
C ALA A 624 20.10 -38.74 -4.64
N LYS A 625 20.50 -40.02 -4.53
CA LYS A 625 19.56 -41.16 -4.60
C LYS A 625 18.51 -41.10 -3.49
N GLU A 626 18.90 -40.76 -2.26
CA GLU A 626 17.94 -40.60 -1.15
C GLU A 626 16.92 -39.49 -1.46
N TRP A 627 17.38 -38.35 -1.96
CA TRP A 627 16.49 -37.26 -2.37
C TRP A 627 15.54 -37.68 -3.50
N TYR A 628 16.04 -38.36 -4.54
CA TYR A 628 15.19 -38.89 -5.61
C TYR A 628 14.11 -39.85 -5.09
N GLN A 629 14.46 -40.72 -4.15
CA GLN A 629 13.48 -41.61 -3.54
C GLN A 629 12.39 -40.81 -2.81
N LEU A 630 12.75 -39.81 -2.01
CA LEU A 630 11.79 -38.96 -1.31
C LEU A 630 10.87 -38.22 -2.29
N ILE A 631 11.42 -37.63 -3.36
CA ILE A 631 10.66 -36.93 -4.39
C ILE A 631 9.68 -37.90 -5.08
N ASN A 632 10.14 -39.08 -5.50
CA ASN A 632 9.31 -40.07 -6.19
C ASN A 632 8.19 -40.61 -5.30
N VAL A 633 8.46 -40.80 -4.00
CA VAL A 633 7.46 -41.21 -3.02
C VAL A 633 6.36 -40.16 -2.89
N GLU A 634 6.72 -38.88 -2.75
CA GLU A 634 5.74 -37.79 -2.65
C GLU A 634 4.98 -37.57 -3.96
N GLU A 635 5.65 -37.64 -5.11
CA GLU A 635 5.01 -37.53 -6.42
C GLU A 635 3.98 -38.65 -6.61
N SER A 636 4.33 -39.88 -6.23
CA SER A 636 3.43 -41.04 -6.27
C SER A 636 2.23 -40.86 -5.34
N LYS A 637 2.41 -40.30 -4.14
CA LYS A 637 1.30 -40.00 -3.22
C LYS A 637 0.32 -39.00 -3.83
N ILE A 638 0.82 -37.93 -4.45
CA ILE A 638 0.00 -36.91 -5.12
C ILE A 638 -0.76 -37.52 -6.29
N LYS A 639 -0.09 -38.32 -7.14
CA LYS A 639 -0.73 -39.01 -8.29
C LYS A 639 -1.79 -40.01 -7.84
N ARG A 640 -1.56 -40.81 -6.79
CA ARG A 640 -2.54 -41.80 -6.28
C ARG A 640 -3.77 -41.17 -5.64
N LYS A 641 -3.62 -40.10 -4.85
CA LYS A 641 -4.77 -39.38 -4.28
C LYS A 641 -5.66 -38.73 -5.35
N SER A 642 -5.07 -38.33 -6.48
CA SER A 642 -5.80 -37.84 -7.65
C SER A 642 -6.67 -38.91 -8.32
N LEU A 643 -6.20 -40.17 -8.38
CA LEU A 643 -6.98 -41.27 -8.98
C LEU A 643 -8.19 -41.66 -8.12
N ARG A 644 -8.05 -41.61 -6.79
CA ARG A 644 -9.15 -41.90 -5.85
C ARG A 644 -10.24 -40.81 -5.82
N SER A 645 -9.89 -39.57 -6.16
CA SER A 645 -10.88 -38.48 -6.27
C SER A 645 -11.62 -38.51 -7.60
N ALA A 646 -10.96 -38.95 -8.70
CA ALA A 646 -11.61 -39.15 -9.99
C ALA A 646 -12.64 -40.30 -9.97
N SER A 647 -12.33 -41.42 -9.29
CA SER A 647 -13.23 -42.60 -9.21
C SER A 647 -14.54 -42.37 -8.42
N ILE A 648 -14.69 -41.23 -7.74
CA ILE A 648 -15.92 -40.85 -7.01
C ILE A 648 -16.80 -39.92 -7.87
N SER A 649 -16.30 -39.44 -9.03
CA SER A 649 -16.98 -38.44 -9.86
C SER A 649 -17.71 -38.99 -11.10
N ASP A 650 -17.67 -40.31 -11.36
CA ASP A 650 -18.30 -40.96 -12.53
C ASP A 650 -19.86 -41.01 -12.52
N SER A 651 -20.53 -40.14 -11.76
CA SER A 651 -22.00 -40.11 -11.68
C SER A 651 -22.64 -38.75 -12.01
N LYS A 652 -21.96 -37.86 -12.74
CA LYS A 652 -22.62 -36.66 -13.29
C LYS A 652 -22.45 -36.54 -14.81
N PRO A 653 -23.54 -36.20 -15.55
CA PRO A 653 -23.51 -36.14 -17.00
C PRO A 653 -22.66 -34.96 -17.50
N PRO A 654 -22.13 -35.05 -18.74
CA PRO A 654 -21.19 -34.07 -19.27
C PRO A 654 -21.92 -32.77 -19.68
N THR A 655 -21.53 -31.66 -19.07
CA THR A 655 -21.94 -30.31 -19.49
C THR A 655 -21.02 -29.84 -20.64
N PRO A 656 -21.51 -29.07 -21.63
CA PRO A 656 -20.78 -28.81 -22.86
C PRO A 656 -19.58 -27.87 -22.63
N VAL A 657 -18.53 -28.09 -23.42
CA VAL A 657 -17.27 -27.34 -23.43
C VAL A 657 -17.53 -25.85 -23.68
N LYS A 658 -17.18 -25.00 -22.71
CA LYS A 658 -16.99 -23.55 -22.89
C LYS A 658 -15.53 -23.20 -22.60
N ASN A 659 -15.01 -22.26 -23.38
CA ASN A 659 -13.64 -21.74 -23.39
C ASN A 659 -13.03 -21.50 -22.00
N PRO A 660 -11.70 -21.62 -21.82
CA PRO A 660 -11.04 -21.46 -20.53
C PRO A 660 -10.96 -19.97 -20.16
N VAL A 661 -12.05 -19.43 -19.60
CA VAL A 661 -11.99 -18.25 -18.73
C VAL A 661 -11.67 -18.79 -17.35
N VAL A 662 -10.43 -18.57 -16.88
CA VAL A 662 -10.01 -18.89 -15.52
C VAL A 662 -10.75 -17.94 -14.57
N GLN A 663 -11.95 -18.32 -14.11
CA GLN A 663 -12.63 -17.67 -13.01
C GLN A 663 -12.02 -18.17 -11.69
N PHE A 664 -11.22 -17.32 -11.04
CA PHE A 664 -10.81 -17.53 -9.67
C PHE A 664 -12.01 -17.25 -8.75
N GLN A 665 -12.50 -18.30 -8.09
CA GLN A 665 -13.59 -18.21 -7.12
C GLN A 665 -12.98 -17.85 -5.76
N PHE A 666 -13.19 -16.61 -5.31
CA PHE A 666 -12.70 -16.12 -4.02
C PHE A 666 -13.81 -16.15 -2.96
N ASP A 667 -13.51 -16.72 -1.79
CA ASP A 667 -14.27 -16.47 -0.57
C ASP A 667 -13.85 -15.11 0.01
N ILE A 668 -14.74 -14.14 -0.20
CA ILE A 668 -14.63 -12.75 0.24
C ILE A 668 -15.74 -12.51 1.27
N SER A 669 -15.44 -11.74 2.32
CA SER A 669 -16.44 -11.15 3.23
C SER A 669 -17.64 -10.59 2.44
N PRO A 670 -18.88 -10.75 2.92
CA PRO A 670 -20.09 -10.36 2.18
C PRO A 670 -20.11 -8.88 1.74
N HIS A 671 -19.35 -7.99 2.38
CA HIS A 671 -19.27 -6.56 2.01
C HIS A 671 -18.35 -6.25 0.82
N ALA A 672 -17.38 -7.11 0.50
CA ALA A 672 -16.50 -6.90 -0.65
C ALA A 672 -17.00 -7.58 -1.94
N LYS A 673 -18.17 -8.25 -1.90
CA LYS A 673 -18.86 -8.72 -3.11
C LYS A 673 -19.71 -7.65 -3.80
N THR A 674 -20.13 -6.60 -3.09
CA THR A 674 -21.09 -5.62 -3.61
C THR A 674 -20.49 -4.27 -4.01
N GLY A 675 -19.24 -3.95 -3.63
CA GLY A 675 -18.60 -2.66 -3.98
C GLY A 675 -19.32 -1.43 -3.42
N SER A 676 -20.27 -1.62 -2.49
CA SER A 676 -21.16 -0.59 -1.97
C SER A 676 -21.32 -0.76 -0.46
N ILE A 677 -21.19 0.33 0.30
CA ILE A 677 -21.28 0.33 1.77
C ILE A 677 -22.52 1.09 2.22
N LYS A 678 -23.37 0.48 3.05
CA LYS A 678 -24.54 1.14 3.64
C LYS A 678 -24.12 2.07 4.77
N LEU A 679 -24.48 3.35 4.69
CA LEU A 679 -24.18 4.35 5.71
C LEU A 679 -25.19 4.42 6.87
N ASN A 680 -26.36 3.76 6.76
CA ASN A 680 -27.50 3.97 7.66
C ASN A 680 -27.59 3.01 8.87
N ASN A 681 -26.60 2.16 9.12
CA ASN A 681 -26.70 1.12 10.16
C ASN A 681 -26.24 1.50 11.58
N LEU A 682 -26.04 2.78 11.91
CA LEU A 682 -25.61 3.19 13.27
C LEU A 682 -26.24 4.49 13.80
N GLN A 683 -27.38 4.95 13.26
CA GLN A 683 -28.08 6.15 13.77
C GLN A 683 -29.14 5.88 14.86
N ALA A 684 -29.34 4.63 15.30
CA ALA A 684 -30.40 4.29 16.26
C ALA A 684 -30.08 4.60 17.75
N SER A 685 -28.93 5.18 18.10
CA SER A 685 -28.55 5.43 19.50
C SER A 685 -28.43 6.90 19.93
N TYR A 686 -28.68 7.88 19.04
CA TYR A 686 -28.50 9.31 19.39
C TYR A 686 -29.79 10.14 19.52
N LEU A 687 -30.98 9.57 19.31
CA LEU A 687 -32.25 10.33 19.39
C LEU A 687 -33.17 9.99 20.58
N ASN A 688 -32.78 9.06 21.47
CA ASN A 688 -33.55 8.77 22.71
C ASN A 688 -32.75 9.07 23.99
N GLY A 689 -31.77 9.98 23.91
CA GLY A 689 -30.90 10.35 25.03
C GLY A 689 -31.23 11.72 25.64
N SER A 690 -32.50 12.09 25.77
CA SER A 690 -32.92 13.23 26.60
C SER A 690 -34.43 13.21 26.79
N VAL A 691 -34.90 12.44 27.78
CA VAL A 691 -35.96 12.81 28.75
C VAL A 691 -36.00 11.69 29.79
N ASN A 692 -36.00 12.09 31.07
CA ASN A 692 -36.06 11.30 32.31
C ASN A 692 -34.72 10.97 32.96
N GLY A 693 -34.31 11.86 33.86
CA GLY A 693 -33.31 11.60 34.87
C GLY A 693 -33.79 10.55 35.87
N GLN A 694 -32.94 9.56 36.12
CA GLN A 694 -32.85 8.81 37.36
C GLN A 694 -31.42 8.27 37.48
N ALA A 695 -30.83 8.43 38.66
CA ALA A 695 -29.45 8.07 38.96
C ALA A 695 -29.19 6.55 38.80
N PRO A 696 -27.97 6.13 38.40
CA PRO A 696 -27.67 4.71 38.22
C PRO A 696 -27.48 3.99 39.56
N PRO A 697 -28.03 2.77 39.74
CA PRO A 697 -27.72 1.93 40.90
C PRO A 697 -26.40 1.17 40.69
N ALA A 698 -25.71 0.95 41.81
CA ALA A 698 -24.37 0.40 41.91
C ALA A 698 -24.22 -1.06 41.41
N LEU A 699 -23.00 -1.34 40.93
CA LEU A 699 -22.41 -2.62 40.57
C LEU A 699 -22.76 -3.79 41.50
N ARG A 700 -23.19 -4.92 40.91
CA ARG A 700 -23.07 -6.26 41.51
C ARG A 700 -22.35 -7.21 40.56
N ASN A 701 -21.24 -7.73 41.07
CA ASN A 701 -20.41 -8.79 40.52
C ASN A 701 -21.22 -10.07 40.23
N LEU A 702 -21.02 -10.67 39.05
CA LEU A 702 -21.33 -12.07 38.81
C LEU A 702 -20.10 -12.79 38.22
N LYS A 703 -19.74 -13.86 38.92
CA LYS A 703 -18.65 -14.81 38.65
C LYS A 703 -19.10 -15.90 37.64
N PRO A 704 -18.17 -16.72 37.12
CA PRO A 704 -18.25 -17.34 35.79
C PRO A 704 -18.96 -18.70 35.80
N VAL A 705 -19.52 -19.09 34.65
CA VAL A 705 -20.07 -20.44 34.42
C VAL A 705 -19.26 -21.17 33.35
N GLN A 706 -18.98 -22.43 33.67
CA GLN A 706 -17.99 -23.32 33.08
C GLN A 706 -18.48 -24.08 31.83
N ARG A 707 -17.48 -24.57 31.08
CA ARG A 707 -17.53 -25.60 30.04
C ARG A 707 -18.17 -26.90 30.54
N ASN A 708 -19.04 -27.50 29.73
CA ASN A 708 -19.41 -28.90 29.85
C ASN A 708 -18.55 -29.77 28.93
N THR A 709 -17.78 -30.67 29.53
CA THR A 709 -17.22 -31.87 28.91
C THR A 709 -17.90 -33.08 29.53
N SER A 710 -18.52 -33.91 28.70
CA SER A 710 -19.14 -35.18 29.08
C SER A 710 -18.09 -36.29 29.13
N PHE A 711 -17.91 -36.95 30.28
CA PHE A 711 -17.46 -38.34 30.33
C PHE A 711 -18.13 -39.06 31.51
N LYS A 712 -18.46 -40.33 31.24
CA LYS A 712 -19.40 -41.20 31.96
C LYS A 712 -18.93 -41.64 33.34
N GLU A 713 -19.93 -41.85 34.19
CA GLU A 713 -19.89 -42.51 35.50
C GLU A 713 -19.28 -43.91 35.46
N ASN A 714 -18.62 -44.28 36.56
CA ASN A 714 -18.94 -45.50 37.32
C ASN A 714 -18.24 -45.47 38.68
N GLY A 715 -18.96 -45.82 39.74
CA GLY A 715 -18.37 -46.55 40.88
C GLY A 715 -18.25 -45.86 42.24
N THR A 716 -19.40 -45.64 42.89
CA THR A 716 -19.73 -46.01 44.29
C THR A 716 -18.72 -45.91 45.46
N LEU A 717 -19.21 -45.19 46.50
CA LEU A 717 -19.31 -45.54 47.94
C LEU A 717 -18.20 -45.13 48.96
N GLN A 718 -18.63 -44.15 49.77
CA GLN A 718 -18.68 -44.10 51.25
C GLN A 718 -17.50 -43.61 52.12
N HIS A 719 -17.82 -42.52 52.83
CA HIS A 719 -17.56 -42.16 54.24
C HIS A 719 -16.12 -42.16 54.79
N SER A 720 -15.66 -40.99 55.28
CA SER A 720 -15.71 -40.65 56.72
C SER A 720 -14.96 -39.34 57.06
N ASN A 721 -15.49 -38.63 58.05
CA ASN A 721 -14.90 -37.47 58.73
C ASN A 721 -13.76 -37.92 59.67
N SER A 722 -12.74 -37.07 59.86
CA SER A 722 -12.16 -36.85 61.20
C SER A 722 -11.28 -35.60 61.27
N LEU A 723 -11.61 -34.74 62.24
CA LEU A 723 -10.77 -33.69 62.83
C LEU A 723 -9.53 -34.29 63.53
N ARG A 724 -8.41 -33.55 63.62
CA ARG A 724 -7.77 -33.13 64.90
C ARG A 724 -6.42 -32.38 64.74
N GLU A 725 -6.33 -31.33 65.54
CA GLU A 725 -5.22 -30.88 66.43
C GLU A 725 -3.87 -30.35 65.88
N ASN A 726 -3.71 -29.03 66.05
CA ASN A 726 -2.70 -28.29 66.84
C ASN A 726 -1.23 -28.79 66.92
N GLY A 727 -0.31 -27.89 66.53
CA GLY A 727 1.09 -27.91 66.91
C GLY A 727 1.77 -26.55 66.72
N VAL A 728 2.05 -25.88 67.85
CA VAL A 728 2.70 -24.56 68.01
C VAL A 728 4.22 -24.66 67.83
N ILE A 729 4.89 -23.61 67.31
CA ILE A 729 6.13 -23.00 67.86
C ILE A 729 6.45 -21.69 67.09
N GLN A 730 6.83 -20.67 67.86
CA GLN A 730 6.93 -19.24 67.57
C GLN A 730 8.28 -18.77 66.96
N PRO A 731 8.35 -17.51 66.46
CA PRO A 731 9.50 -16.88 65.79
C PRO A 731 10.41 -16.10 66.77
N PRO A 732 11.45 -15.38 66.28
CA PRO A 732 11.45 -13.94 66.57
C PRO A 732 12.09 -12.97 65.53
N ARG A 733 11.43 -11.81 65.44
CA ARG A 733 11.90 -10.40 65.57
C ARG A 733 12.79 -9.71 64.51
N LYS A 734 12.09 -8.80 63.80
CA LYS A 734 12.37 -7.37 63.50
C LYS A 734 13.56 -6.68 64.20
N LYS A 735 14.25 -5.81 63.45
CA LYS A 735 14.52 -4.42 63.86
C LYS A 735 14.32 -3.46 62.67
N THR A 736 13.56 -2.41 62.95
CA THR A 736 13.37 -1.18 62.16
C THR A 736 14.17 -0.08 62.86
N VAL A 737 14.53 1.00 62.15
CA VAL A 737 14.27 2.42 62.50
C VAL A 737 15.39 3.40 62.07
N ALA A 738 14.92 4.40 61.30
CA ALA A 738 15.23 5.84 61.20
C ALA A 738 16.48 6.43 60.51
N PHE A 739 16.13 7.32 59.58
CA PHE A 739 16.75 8.57 59.15
C PHE A 739 17.29 9.46 60.30
N VAL A 740 18.29 10.30 59.97
CA VAL A 740 18.26 11.79 59.97
C VAL A 740 19.70 12.29 59.75
N THR A 741 19.99 12.89 58.59
CA THR A 741 20.44 14.29 58.36
C THR A 741 20.68 14.52 56.87
#